data_AF-A0A927L9Y0-F1
#
_entry.id   AF-A0A927L9Y0-F1
#
_cell.length_a   1.000
_cell.length_b   1.000
_cell.length_c   1.000
_cell.angle_alpha   90.00
_cell.angle_beta   90.00
_cell.angle_gamma   90.00
#
_symmetry.space_group_name_H-M   'P 1'
#
loop_
_entity.id
_entity.type
_entity.pdbx_description
1 polymer ?
#
loop_
_entity_poly.entity_id
_entity_poly.type
_entity_poly.pdbx_seq_one_letter_code
_entity_poly.pdbx_strand_id
1 'polypeptide(L)'
;MSDSNEDANRFEILKMDYEMARDDDRAFSNIQAAVASIAVALLAVIATLVSDTCQLSEAEDCKHVPDLFLSAAPSVPLAALAFLQLLGAVSSIRSYYIRALERELRTYAQRPLTELASISPIRPASYSELITEVTTMRRGRAGYRVLSFLVLVVTFSVFAGFTLYLAVKLDGAYTTFMVLVYGAAFAFLASEVAGVTLGARTAFVRVAQQFHARSVRPLLPGSPAGTITGRDIVSYLVFPRPEDWSKLLFIPLVFVVASASRGTSFDWGTLLTSMVIAEYLVYSARYQWNDIRGVAADAAHPQARARLRLPHSSDRAKMRFIVGSSLCVGVARVLGALLLGYATGELAFALVFLVAVFAVAALYELLRTSSQDPWVTDRGRSRLAKAIWLTVGAGYALRFLVGIHAAGVPFDEPFVYAGAAFSYSFGIMFVLLTWVLEATSYCRASADGVWYQGRELKGKANLSLLLPYISDPVISTDPDPHPAEPSTLNCGEVKILVGRGALFAPWNIALWVSAAAGALLAVGLVRAPTDIATMGWVSAVSIAGGFAMSAAGGALARAAVQLSTAAGIVLATRFTGASGEGVLDYVLLVAPWMTTAGTYLMFRNQSYRDLKYAAADLLNGLRLLTIRVIKSVTGPDTWRAIR
;
A
#
# COMPACT_ATOMS: atom_id res chain seq x y z
N MET A 1 22.04 35.62 -37.09
CA MET A 1 22.79 34.38 -37.45
C MET A 1 22.88 33.40 -36.29
N SER A 2 22.88 33.84 -35.01
CA SER A 2 22.71 32.94 -33.85
C SER A 2 21.31 32.32 -33.79
N ASP A 3 20.27 33.12 -34.05
CA ASP A 3 18.86 32.68 -33.89
C ASP A 3 18.46 31.57 -34.86
N SER A 4 18.98 31.57 -36.10
CA SER A 4 18.68 30.52 -37.08
C SER A 4 19.29 29.16 -36.72
N ASN A 5 20.45 29.17 -36.04
CA ASN A 5 21.09 27.93 -35.58
C ASN A 5 20.42 27.40 -34.30
N GLU A 6 19.96 28.28 -33.41
CA GLU A 6 19.20 27.90 -32.22
C GLU A 6 17.84 27.31 -32.59
N ASP A 7 17.14 27.91 -33.56
CA ASP A 7 15.88 27.39 -34.10
C ASP A 7 16.04 26.06 -34.82
N ALA A 8 17.13 25.87 -35.58
CA ALA A 8 17.43 24.60 -36.23
C ALA A 8 17.72 23.49 -35.20
N ASN A 9 18.50 23.79 -34.16
CA ASN A 9 18.79 22.85 -33.08
C ASN A 9 17.53 22.49 -32.29
N ARG A 10 16.69 23.48 -31.97
CA ARG A 10 15.41 23.26 -31.28
C ARG A 10 14.47 22.40 -32.12
N PHE A 11 14.40 22.64 -33.43
CA PHE A 11 13.60 21.84 -34.34
C PHE A 11 14.04 20.38 -34.36
N GLU A 12 15.34 20.09 -34.46
CA GLU A 12 15.85 18.71 -34.44
C GLU A 12 15.58 18.01 -33.10
N ILE A 13 15.73 18.71 -31.96
CA ILE A 13 15.40 18.17 -30.64
C ILE A 13 13.91 17.81 -30.56
N LEU A 14 13.02 18.71 -30.98
CA LEU A 14 11.58 18.48 -30.96
C LEU A 14 11.16 17.34 -31.88
N LYS A 15 11.83 17.22 -33.05
CA LYS A 15 11.58 16.15 -34.00
C LYS A 15 11.99 14.80 -33.42
N MET A 16 13.17 14.71 -32.82
CA MET A 16 13.66 13.49 -32.17
C MET A 16 12.72 13.08 -31.02
N ASP A 17 12.31 14.02 -30.16
CA ASP A 17 11.38 13.73 -29.06
C ASP A 17 10.00 13.29 -29.57
N TYR A 18 9.51 13.91 -30.65
CA TYR A 18 8.26 13.49 -31.31
C TYR A 18 8.36 12.08 -31.92
N GLU A 19 9.47 11.75 -32.59
CA GLU A 19 9.72 10.41 -33.14
C GLU A 19 9.74 9.36 -32.03
N MET A 20 10.50 9.61 -30.95
CA MET A 20 10.53 8.73 -29.77
C MET A 20 9.16 8.56 -29.13
N ALA A 21 8.42 9.65 -28.92
CA ALA A 21 7.09 9.60 -28.32
C ALA A 21 6.07 8.84 -29.19
N ARG A 22 6.22 8.89 -30.52
CA ARG A 22 5.38 8.13 -31.47
C ARG A 22 5.73 6.65 -31.51
N ASP A 23 7.00 6.29 -31.41
CA ASP A 23 7.41 4.89 -31.30
C ASP A 23 6.96 4.26 -29.98
N ASP A 24 7.04 5.01 -28.87
CA ASP A 24 6.46 4.61 -27.59
C ASP A 24 4.95 4.39 -27.70
N ASP A 25 4.23 5.24 -28.45
CA ASP A 25 2.78 5.11 -28.65
C ASP A 25 2.40 3.83 -29.43
N ARG A 26 3.22 3.44 -30.42
CA ARG A 26 3.06 2.17 -31.16
C ARG A 26 3.31 0.97 -30.25
N ALA A 27 4.43 0.97 -29.52
CA ALA A 27 4.75 -0.10 -28.57
C ALA A 27 3.64 -0.25 -27.51
N PHE A 28 3.11 0.87 -27.06
CA PHE A 28 2.03 0.92 -26.08
C PHE A 28 0.72 0.33 -26.59
N SER A 29 0.37 0.56 -27.85
CA SER A 29 -0.82 -0.03 -28.48
C SER A 29 -0.73 -1.56 -28.52
N ASN A 30 0.45 -2.11 -28.80
CA ASN A 30 0.70 -3.57 -28.77
C ASN A 30 0.55 -4.15 -27.36
N ILE A 31 1.03 -3.44 -26.34
CA ILE A 31 0.86 -3.84 -24.93
C ILE A 31 -0.63 -3.85 -24.55
N GLN A 32 -1.40 -2.84 -24.94
CA GLN A 32 -2.84 -2.80 -24.68
C GLN A 32 -3.57 -3.99 -25.32
N ALA A 33 -3.25 -4.31 -26.56
CA ALA A 33 -3.83 -5.46 -27.26
C ALA A 33 -3.50 -6.78 -26.55
N ALA A 34 -2.23 -7.00 -26.19
CA ALA A 34 -1.82 -8.21 -25.47
C ALA A 34 -2.51 -8.36 -24.11
N VAL A 35 -2.63 -7.27 -23.35
CA VAL A 35 -3.31 -7.26 -22.05
C VAL A 35 -4.81 -7.53 -22.20
N ALA A 36 -5.45 -6.94 -23.21
CA ALA A 36 -6.86 -7.22 -23.48
C ALA A 36 -7.07 -8.69 -23.85
N SER A 37 -6.19 -9.29 -24.65
CA SER A 37 -6.24 -10.72 -24.98
C SER A 37 -6.05 -11.60 -23.73
N ILE A 38 -5.12 -11.27 -22.85
CA ILE A 38 -4.92 -11.97 -21.58
C ILE A 38 -6.17 -11.85 -20.70
N ALA A 39 -6.77 -10.66 -20.61
CA ALA A 39 -8.00 -10.45 -19.83
C ALA A 39 -9.16 -11.28 -20.36
N VAL A 40 -9.34 -11.35 -21.68
CA VAL A 40 -10.36 -12.20 -22.32
C VAL A 40 -10.11 -13.69 -22.05
N ALA A 41 -8.86 -14.14 -22.15
CA ALA A 41 -8.50 -15.53 -21.85
C ALA A 41 -8.76 -15.88 -20.37
N LEU A 42 -8.41 -14.99 -19.44
CA LEU A 42 -8.69 -15.17 -18.02
C LEU A 42 -10.20 -15.20 -17.73
N LEU A 43 -10.97 -14.32 -18.37
CA LEU A 43 -12.43 -14.34 -18.27
C LEU A 43 -13.03 -15.64 -18.81
N ALA A 44 -12.52 -16.17 -19.92
CA ALA A 44 -12.96 -17.45 -20.46
C ALA A 44 -12.67 -18.60 -19.48
N VAL A 45 -11.46 -18.65 -18.91
CA VAL A 45 -11.09 -19.65 -17.88
C VAL A 45 -12.00 -19.54 -16.66
N ILE A 46 -12.28 -18.33 -16.18
CA ILE A 46 -13.19 -18.11 -15.05
C ILE A 46 -14.60 -18.56 -15.40
N ALA A 47 -15.09 -18.25 -16.60
CA ALA A 47 -16.41 -18.68 -17.05
C ALA A 47 -16.52 -20.21 -17.09
N THR A 48 -15.49 -20.91 -17.58
CA THR A 48 -15.44 -22.39 -17.57
C THR A 48 -15.39 -22.94 -16.14
N LEU A 49 -14.58 -22.35 -15.26
CA LEU A 49 -14.51 -22.78 -13.86
C LEU A 49 -15.84 -22.56 -13.13
N VAL A 50 -16.53 -21.46 -13.43
CA VAL A 50 -17.85 -21.14 -12.86
C VAL A 50 -18.94 -22.05 -13.43
N SER A 51 -18.91 -22.38 -14.73
CA SER A 51 -19.91 -23.29 -15.33
C SER A 51 -19.84 -24.71 -14.79
N ASP A 52 -18.67 -25.13 -14.31
CA ASP A 52 -18.45 -26.47 -13.77
C ASP A 52 -18.77 -26.57 -12.27
N THR A 53 -19.17 -25.47 -11.61
CA THR A 53 -19.40 -25.47 -10.15
C THR A 53 -20.81 -25.81 -9.74
N CYS A 54 -20.95 -26.71 -8.75
CA CYS A 54 -22.26 -27.18 -8.27
C CYS A 54 -23.14 -26.07 -7.68
N GLN A 55 -22.57 -25.01 -7.10
CA GLN A 55 -23.37 -23.87 -6.61
C GLN A 55 -24.01 -23.06 -7.75
N LEU A 56 -23.50 -23.19 -8.98
CA LEU A 56 -23.81 -22.31 -10.11
C LEU A 56 -24.37 -23.05 -11.33
N SER A 57 -24.26 -24.38 -11.36
CA SER A 57 -24.64 -25.26 -12.46
C SER A 57 -25.61 -26.36 -12.01
N GLU A 58 -26.59 -26.68 -12.86
CA GLU A 58 -27.53 -27.79 -12.65
C GLU A 58 -27.02 -29.11 -13.25
N ALA A 59 -25.78 -29.15 -13.74
CA ALA A 59 -25.18 -30.36 -14.31
C ALA A 59 -24.89 -31.43 -13.25
N GLU A 60 -25.12 -32.70 -13.59
CA GLU A 60 -24.89 -33.85 -12.69
C GLU A 60 -23.41 -34.06 -12.32
N ASP A 61 -22.47 -33.71 -13.22
CA ASP A 61 -21.01 -33.86 -13.05
C ASP A 61 -20.30 -32.56 -12.59
N CYS A 62 -20.92 -31.84 -11.66
CA CYS A 62 -20.37 -30.57 -11.16
C CYS A 62 -19.29 -30.77 -10.08
N LYS A 63 -18.40 -29.77 -9.91
CA LYS A 63 -17.37 -29.73 -8.86
C LYS A 63 -17.76 -28.75 -7.76
N HIS A 64 -17.60 -29.15 -6.50
CA HIS A 64 -17.73 -28.21 -5.40
C HIS A 64 -16.50 -27.32 -5.29
N VAL A 65 -16.70 -26.00 -5.37
CA VAL A 65 -15.66 -25.01 -5.14
C VAL A 65 -16.02 -24.21 -3.88
N PRO A 66 -15.09 -23.99 -2.95
CA PRO A 66 -15.36 -23.19 -1.76
C PRO A 66 -15.84 -21.78 -2.11
N ASP A 67 -16.87 -21.31 -1.42
CA ASP A 67 -17.49 -19.99 -1.62
C ASP A 67 -16.48 -18.84 -1.55
N LEU A 68 -15.40 -18.98 -0.77
CA LEU A 68 -14.33 -17.99 -0.73
C LEU A 68 -13.69 -17.77 -2.12
N PHE A 69 -13.44 -18.83 -2.89
CA PHE A 69 -12.87 -18.69 -4.23
C PHE A 69 -13.85 -18.08 -5.21
N LEU A 70 -15.12 -18.49 -5.14
CA LEU A 70 -16.18 -17.90 -5.95
C LEU A 70 -16.32 -16.41 -5.63
N SER A 71 -16.28 -16.04 -4.34
CA SER A 71 -16.32 -14.64 -3.91
C SER A 71 -15.08 -13.86 -4.35
N ALA A 72 -13.92 -14.50 -4.44
CA ALA A 72 -12.68 -13.86 -4.89
C ALA A 72 -12.54 -13.82 -6.42
N ALA A 73 -13.32 -14.61 -7.17
CA ALA A 73 -13.19 -14.73 -8.62
C ALA A 73 -13.26 -13.39 -9.38
N PRO A 74 -14.13 -12.42 -9.00
CA PRO A 74 -14.15 -11.10 -9.63
C PRO A 74 -12.86 -10.27 -9.44
N SER A 75 -11.96 -10.65 -8.52
CA SER A 75 -10.68 -9.95 -8.36
C SER A 75 -9.81 -10.00 -9.62
N VAL A 76 -9.91 -11.07 -10.41
CA VAL A 76 -9.13 -11.23 -11.65
C VAL A 76 -9.57 -10.23 -12.74
N PRO A 77 -10.86 -10.18 -13.14
CA PRO A 77 -11.31 -9.15 -14.07
C PRO A 77 -11.16 -7.75 -13.47
N LEU A 78 -11.35 -7.56 -12.16
CA LEU A 78 -11.07 -6.27 -11.52
C LEU A 78 -9.61 -5.83 -11.72
N ALA A 79 -8.65 -6.72 -11.51
CA ALA A 79 -7.23 -6.42 -11.70
C ALA A 79 -6.92 -6.07 -13.17
N ALA A 80 -7.48 -6.81 -14.12
CA ALA A 80 -7.36 -6.51 -15.54
C ALA A 80 -7.95 -5.14 -15.89
N LEU A 81 -9.15 -4.82 -15.38
CA LEU A 81 -9.78 -3.51 -15.57
C LEU A 81 -8.97 -2.37 -14.96
N ALA A 82 -8.47 -2.55 -13.73
CA ALA A 82 -7.62 -1.56 -13.08
C ALA A 82 -6.33 -1.31 -13.87
N PHE A 83 -5.72 -2.36 -14.41
CA PHE A 83 -4.52 -2.24 -15.23
C PHE A 83 -4.79 -1.58 -16.58
N LEU A 84 -5.86 -1.98 -17.28
CA LEU A 84 -6.30 -1.31 -18.52
C LEU A 84 -6.63 0.17 -18.28
N GLN A 85 -7.22 0.49 -17.12
CA GLN A 85 -7.51 1.87 -16.75
C GLN A 85 -6.24 2.69 -16.48
N LEU A 86 -5.23 2.09 -15.83
CA LEU A 86 -3.92 2.71 -15.66
C LEU A 86 -3.28 3.02 -17.02
N LEU A 87 -3.32 2.06 -17.96
CA LEU A 87 -2.84 2.25 -19.31
C LEU A 87 -3.63 3.37 -20.03
N GLY A 88 -4.95 3.39 -19.92
CA GLY A 88 -5.79 4.45 -20.49
C GLY A 88 -5.45 5.85 -19.97
N ALA A 89 -5.15 5.97 -18.67
CA ALA A 89 -4.71 7.22 -18.06
C ALA A 89 -3.36 7.71 -18.61
N VAL A 90 -2.38 6.81 -18.72
CA VAL A 90 -1.05 7.12 -19.28
C VAL A 90 -1.16 7.52 -20.76
N SER A 91 -1.94 6.77 -21.55
CA SER A 91 -2.22 7.08 -22.95
C SER A 91 -2.83 8.47 -23.12
N SER A 92 -3.79 8.82 -22.26
CA SER A 92 -4.43 10.14 -22.28
C SER A 92 -3.41 11.26 -22.05
N ILE A 93 -2.52 11.13 -21.06
CA ILE A 93 -1.46 12.11 -20.79
C ILE A 93 -0.51 12.22 -21.97
N ARG A 94 -0.04 11.09 -22.51
CA ARG A 94 0.85 11.03 -23.68
C ARG A 94 0.22 11.72 -24.90
N SER A 95 -1.06 11.48 -25.17
CA SER A 95 -1.78 12.11 -26.28
C SER A 95 -1.74 13.65 -26.20
N TYR A 96 -1.94 14.24 -25.00
CA TYR A 96 -1.82 15.69 -24.84
C TYR A 96 -0.38 16.19 -25.01
N TYR A 97 0.62 15.41 -24.57
CA TYR A 97 2.03 15.75 -24.77
C TYR A 97 2.42 15.75 -26.25
N ILE A 98 2.11 14.68 -26.98
CA ILE A 98 2.37 14.57 -28.43
C ILE A 98 1.67 15.71 -29.19
N ARG A 99 0.43 16.05 -28.83
CA ARG A 99 -0.28 17.19 -29.44
C ARG A 99 0.38 18.54 -29.16
N ALA A 100 1.00 18.70 -27.99
CA ALA A 100 1.78 19.90 -27.69
C ALA A 100 3.03 19.96 -28.58
N LEU A 101 3.77 18.85 -28.72
CA LEU A 101 4.90 18.74 -29.65
C LEU A 101 4.49 19.02 -31.10
N GLU A 102 3.37 18.44 -31.57
CA GLU A 102 2.81 18.66 -32.91
C GLU A 102 2.49 20.15 -33.17
N ARG A 103 1.98 20.88 -32.16
CA ARG A 103 1.73 22.32 -32.27
C ARG A 103 3.02 23.12 -32.39
N GLU A 104 4.05 22.74 -31.65
CA GLU A 104 5.35 23.40 -31.66
C GLU A 104 6.10 23.12 -32.97
N LEU A 105 6.16 21.86 -33.43
CA LEU A 105 6.76 21.52 -34.73
C LEU A 105 6.11 22.24 -35.92
N ARG A 106 4.80 22.53 -35.85
CA ARG A 106 4.08 23.27 -36.88
C ARG A 106 4.44 24.76 -36.97
N THR A 107 5.11 25.34 -35.98
CA THR A 107 5.65 26.70 -36.11
C THR A 107 6.81 26.74 -37.10
N TYR A 108 7.54 25.62 -37.22
CA TYR A 108 8.65 25.45 -38.15
C TYR A 108 8.21 24.92 -39.53
N ALA A 109 7.16 24.09 -39.58
CA ALA A 109 6.58 23.59 -40.82
C ALA A 109 5.52 24.55 -41.40
N GLN A 110 5.97 25.59 -42.11
CA GLN A 110 5.10 26.66 -42.62
C GLN A 110 4.21 26.23 -43.81
N ARG A 111 4.61 25.22 -44.59
CA ARG A 111 3.87 24.78 -45.79
C ARG A 111 2.93 23.62 -45.48
N PRO A 112 1.67 23.65 -45.96
CA PRO A 112 0.78 22.51 -45.88
C PRO A 112 1.30 21.36 -46.76
N LEU A 113 0.86 20.14 -46.47
CA LEU A 113 1.15 18.97 -47.30
C LEU A 113 0.52 19.17 -48.68
N THR A 114 1.34 19.19 -49.73
CA THR A 114 0.94 19.55 -51.10
C THR A 114 -0.22 18.72 -51.63
N GLU A 115 -0.24 17.42 -51.38
CA GLU A 115 -1.31 16.53 -51.83
C GLU A 115 -2.63 16.74 -51.06
N LEU A 116 -2.53 17.05 -49.76
CA LEU A 116 -3.69 17.24 -48.89
C LEU A 116 -4.23 18.68 -48.91
N ALA A 117 -3.44 19.64 -49.39
CA ALA A 117 -3.83 21.05 -49.48
C ALA A 117 -5.09 21.28 -50.33
N SER A 118 -5.38 20.35 -51.26
CA SER A 118 -6.60 20.33 -52.07
C SER A 118 -7.88 20.05 -51.26
N ILE A 119 -7.78 19.39 -50.12
CA ILE A 119 -8.89 19.01 -49.24
C ILE A 119 -8.96 19.95 -48.03
N SER A 120 -7.82 20.22 -47.39
CA SER A 120 -7.70 21.08 -46.23
C SER A 120 -6.21 21.43 -46.02
N PRO A 121 -5.85 22.62 -45.52
CA PRO A 121 -4.45 23.01 -45.30
C PRO A 121 -3.83 22.30 -44.08
N ILE A 122 -3.77 20.97 -44.13
CA ILE A 122 -3.17 20.13 -43.10
C ILE A 122 -1.65 20.29 -43.18
N ARG A 123 -1.05 20.69 -42.07
CA ARG A 123 0.40 20.82 -41.93
C ARG A 123 1.01 19.48 -41.48
N PRO A 124 2.30 19.22 -41.78
CA PRO A 124 3.04 18.12 -41.18
C PRO A 124 2.91 18.09 -39.65
N ALA A 125 3.06 16.92 -39.03
CA ALA A 125 2.84 16.71 -37.59
C ALA A 125 1.43 17.14 -37.11
N SER A 126 0.38 16.62 -37.77
CA SER A 126 -1.03 16.84 -37.37
C SER A 126 -1.80 15.53 -37.12
N TYR A 127 -1.13 14.37 -37.16
CA TYR A 127 -1.80 13.07 -37.13
C TYR A 127 -2.56 12.84 -35.83
N SER A 128 -1.94 13.13 -34.67
CA SER A 128 -2.53 12.85 -33.37
C SER A 128 -3.71 13.77 -33.08
N GLU A 129 -3.63 15.04 -33.49
CA GLU A 129 -4.79 15.94 -33.47
C GLU A 129 -5.94 15.45 -34.35
N LEU A 130 -5.66 15.00 -35.58
CA LEU A 130 -6.68 14.46 -36.49
C LEU A 130 -7.38 13.21 -35.90
N ILE A 131 -6.62 12.28 -35.33
CA ILE A 131 -7.18 11.10 -34.66
C ILE A 131 -8.03 11.50 -33.45
N THR A 132 -7.61 12.54 -32.71
CA THR A 132 -8.37 13.01 -31.54
C THR A 132 -9.74 13.58 -31.94
N GLU A 133 -9.84 14.29 -33.06
CA GLU A 133 -11.13 14.80 -33.59
C GLU A 133 -12.09 13.66 -33.98
N VAL A 134 -11.57 12.47 -34.26
CA VAL A 134 -12.40 11.29 -34.52
C VAL A 134 -12.80 10.59 -33.22
N THR A 135 -11.84 10.39 -32.32
CA THR A 135 -11.95 9.45 -31.19
C THR A 135 -12.35 10.09 -29.86
N THR A 136 -12.34 11.42 -29.73
CA THR A 136 -12.63 12.06 -28.45
C THR A 136 -14.09 11.92 -28.00
N MET A 137 -14.30 11.51 -26.76
CA MET A 137 -15.64 11.33 -26.17
C MET A 137 -16.45 12.63 -26.05
N ARG A 138 -15.79 13.80 -25.98
CA ARG A 138 -16.49 15.09 -25.77
C ARG A 138 -16.95 15.75 -27.07
N ARG A 139 -16.17 15.65 -28.13
CA ARG A 139 -16.37 16.38 -29.40
C ARG A 139 -16.21 15.53 -30.66
N GLY A 140 -15.87 14.24 -30.51
CA GLY A 140 -15.58 13.37 -31.63
C GLY A 140 -16.81 12.98 -32.43
N ARG A 141 -16.59 12.28 -33.54
CA ARG A 141 -17.68 11.79 -34.38
C ARG A 141 -18.63 10.91 -33.57
N ALA A 142 -19.94 11.10 -33.76
CA ALA A 142 -20.97 10.42 -32.98
C ALA A 142 -20.80 8.89 -32.97
N GLY A 143 -20.47 8.27 -34.10
CA GLY A 143 -20.24 6.82 -34.19
C GLY A 143 -19.12 6.32 -33.26
N TYR A 144 -17.97 6.99 -33.24
CA TYR A 144 -16.85 6.60 -32.37
C TYR A 144 -17.13 6.88 -30.89
N ARG A 145 -17.90 7.93 -30.58
CA ARG A 145 -18.36 8.18 -29.21
C ARG A 145 -19.30 7.10 -28.73
N VAL A 146 -20.27 6.71 -29.56
CA VAL A 146 -21.19 5.60 -29.26
C VAL A 146 -20.41 4.30 -29.09
N LEU A 147 -19.45 4.00 -29.98
CA LEU A 147 -18.62 2.81 -29.87
C LEU A 147 -17.79 2.80 -28.58
N SER A 148 -17.15 3.91 -28.24
CA SER A 148 -16.35 4.03 -27.00
C SER A 148 -17.23 3.90 -25.75
N PHE A 149 -18.41 4.53 -25.75
CA PHE A 149 -19.38 4.40 -24.67
C PHE A 149 -19.90 2.96 -24.55
N LEU A 150 -20.20 2.31 -25.68
CA LEU A 150 -20.64 0.91 -25.72
C LEU A 150 -19.57 -0.01 -25.14
N VAL A 151 -18.30 0.14 -25.52
CA VAL A 151 -17.20 -0.65 -24.97
C VAL A 151 -17.11 -0.47 -23.45
N LEU A 152 -17.19 0.76 -22.96
CA LEU A 152 -17.18 1.03 -21.51
C LEU A 152 -18.38 0.40 -20.81
N VAL A 153 -19.60 0.62 -21.32
CA VAL A 153 -20.84 0.07 -20.74
C VAL A 153 -20.78 -1.44 -20.72
N VAL A 154 -20.45 -2.11 -21.82
CA VAL A 154 -20.33 -3.56 -21.89
C VAL A 154 -19.30 -4.06 -20.89
N THR A 155 -18.12 -3.44 -20.83
CA THR A 155 -17.04 -3.86 -19.96
C THR A 155 -17.43 -3.77 -18.47
N PHE A 156 -17.99 -2.64 -18.05
CA PHE A 156 -18.48 -2.46 -16.68
C PHE A 156 -19.70 -3.34 -16.37
N SER A 157 -20.59 -3.55 -17.35
CA SER A 157 -21.78 -4.38 -17.18
C SER A 157 -21.44 -5.86 -17.07
N VAL A 158 -20.46 -6.35 -17.84
CA VAL A 158 -19.96 -7.73 -17.74
C VAL A 158 -19.34 -7.96 -16.37
N PHE A 159 -18.49 -7.05 -15.89
CA PHE A 159 -17.90 -7.17 -14.56
C PHE A 159 -18.95 -7.07 -13.44
N ALA A 160 -19.84 -6.09 -13.50
CA ALA A 160 -20.89 -5.90 -12.50
C ALA A 160 -21.89 -7.08 -12.51
N GLY A 161 -22.30 -7.53 -13.70
CA GLY A 161 -23.19 -8.66 -13.89
C GLY A 161 -22.58 -9.97 -13.39
N PHE A 162 -21.30 -10.23 -13.71
CA PHE A 162 -20.57 -11.40 -13.20
C PHE A 162 -20.45 -11.38 -11.67
N THR A 163 -20.07 -10.23 -11.11
CA THR A 163 -19.96 -10.06 -9.65
C THR A 163 -21.32 -10.24 -8.97
N LEU A 164 -22.39 -9.65 -9.52
CA LEU A 164 -23.75 -9.75 -8.98
C LEU A 164 -24.29 -11.18 -9.10
N TYR A 165 -24.07 -11.84 -10.24
CA TYR A 165 -24.47 -13.24 -10.46
C TYR A 165 -23.89 -14.16 -9.39
N LEU A 166 -22.59 -14.05 -9.10
CA LEU A 166 -21.95 -14.78 -8.02
C LEU A 166 -22.50 -14.37 -6.65
N ALA A 167 -22.62 -13.07 -6.39
CA ALA A 167 -23.07 -12.56 -5.09
C ALA A 167 -24.49 -13.05 -4.72
N VAL A 168 -25.39 -13.23 -5.68
CA VAL A 168 -26.76 -13.73 -5.45
C VAL A 168 -26.79 -15.24 -5.17
N LYS A 169 -25.75 -15.98 -5.57
CA LYS A 169 -25.68 -17.45 -5.44
C LYS A 169 -24.86 -17.93 -4.25
N LEU A 170 -24.10 -17.03 -3.62
CA LEU A 170 -23.31 -17.33 -2.43
C LEU A 170 -24.07 -16.99 -1.15
N ASP A 171 -23.61 -17.54 -0.02
CA ASP A 171 -24.16 -17.20 1.29
C ASP A 171 -24.08 -15.68 1.57
N GLY A 172 -25.04 -15.17 2.35
CA GLY A 172 -25.25 -13.74 2.58
C GLY A 172 -24.02 -13.02 3.12
N ALA A 173 -23.16 -13.74 3.85
CA ALA A 173 -21.88 -13.22 4.28
C ALA A 173 -20.93 -12.88 3.11
N TYR A 174 -20.76 -13.80 2.15
CA TYR A 174 -19.93 -13.57 0.97
C TYR A 174 -20.56 -12.52 0.05
N THR A 175 -21.90 -12.53 -0.09
CA THR A 175 -22.64 -11.48 -0.80
C THR A 175 -22.28 -10.09 -0.26
N THR A 176 -22.32 -9.94 1.07
CA THR A 176 -22.01 -8.66 1.74
C THR A 176 -20.56 -8.24 1.49
N PHE A 177 -19.60 -9.17 1.63
CA PHE A 177 -18.20 -8.92 1.31
C PHE A 177 -18.01 -8.46 -0.14
N MET A 178 -18.61 -9.17 -1.09
CA MET A 178 -18.50 -8.87 -2.52
C MET A 178 -19.07 -7.49 -2.86
N VAL A 179 -20.25 -7.16 -2.33
CA VAL A 179 -20.88 -5.85 -2.55
C VAL A 179 -20.01 -4.73 -1.99
N LEU A 180 -19.46 -4.90 -0.78
CA LEU A 180 -18.61 -3.87 -0.17
C LEU A 180 -17.30 -3.68 -0.93
N VAL A 181 -16.58 -4.78 -1.21
CA VAL A 181 -15.23 -4.70 -1.81
C VAL A 181 -15.32 -4.38 -3.30
N TYR A 182 -16.08 -5.16 -4.07
CA TYR A 182 -16.17 -4.94 -5.52
C TYR A 182 -17.04 -3.75 -5.87
N GLY A 183 -18.06 -3.42 -5.08
CA GLY A 183 -18.84 -2.19 -5.27
C GLY A 183 -18.00 -0.94 -5.05
N ALA A 184 -17.17 -0.89 -4.00
CA ALA A 184 -16.24 0.21 -3.78
C ALA A 184 -15.19 0.31 -4.90
N ALA A 185 -14.61 -0.82 -5.32
CA ALA A 185 -13.64 -0.86 -6.40
C ALA A 185 -14.24 -0.42 -7.75
N PHE A 186 -15.47 -0.88 -8.05
CA PHE A 186 -16.24 -0.46 -9.22
C PHE A 186 -16.47 1.05 -9.22
N ALA A 187 -16.95 1.61 -8.10
CA ALA A 187 -17.19 3.05 -7.97
C ALA A 187 -15.89 3.86 -8.16
N PHE A 188 -14.78 3.38 -7.58
CA PHE A 188 -13.47 4.00 -7.76
C PHE A 188 -13.05 3.99 -9.24
N LEU A 189 -13.06 2.83 -9.90
CA LEU A 189 -12.68 2.70 -11.31
C LEU A 189 -13.58 3.52 -12.23
N ALA A 190 -14.90 3.49 -12.02
CA ALA A 190 -15.85 4.29 -12.79
C ALA A 190 -15.56 5.80 -12.63
N SER A 191 -15.22 6.25 -11.42
CA SER A 191 -14.86 7.66 -11.17
C SER A 191 -13.56 8.07 -11.86
N GLU A 192 -12.58 7.17 -11.93
CA GLU A 192 -11.30 7.40 -12.60
C GLU A 192 -11.46 7.41 -14.11
N VAL A 193 -12.26 6.48 -14.67
CA VAL A 193 -12.66 6.50 -16.08
C VAL A 193 -13.33 7.82 -16.43
N ALA A 194 -14.35 8.23 -15.67
CA ALA A 194 -15.02 9.50 -15.91
C ALA A 194 -14.05 10.69 -15.83
N GLY A 195 -13.13 10.68 -14.86
CA GLY A 195 -12.11 11.71 -14.67
C GLY A 195 -11.12 11.80 -15.84
N VAL A 196 -10.63 10.66 -16.31
CA VAL A 196 -9.66 10.57 -17.41
C VAL A 196 -10.34 10.87 -18.75
N THR A 197 -11.54 10.35 -18.99
CA THR A 197 -12.23 10.50 -20.28
C THR A 197 -12.88 11.87 -20.46
N LEU A 198 -13.64 12.36 -19.46
CA LEU A 198 -14.34 13.65 -19.55
C LEU A 198 -13.43 14.82 -19.14
N GLY A 199 -12.47 14.55 -18.25
CA GLY A 199 -11.58 15.54 -17.65
C GLY A 199 -10.13 15.50 -18.13
N ALA A 200 -9.82 14.76 -19.22
CA ALA A 200 -8.46 14.49 -19.70
C ALA A 200 -7.52 15.71 -19.71
N ARG A 201 -8.00 16.85 -20.24
CA ARG A 201 -7.23 18.11 -20.27
C ARG A 201 -6.88 18.60 -18.87
N THR A 202 -7.81 18.53 -17.94
CA THR A 202 -7.60 18.96 -16.55
C THR A 202 -6.62 18.01 -15.85
N ALA A 203 -6.71 16.71 -16.12
CA ALA A 203 -5.75 15.72 -15.63
C ALA A 203 -4.34 16.01 -16.17
N PHE A 204 -4.19 16.24 -17.47
CA PHE A 204 -2.90 16.61 -18.08
C PHE A 204 -2.32 17.89 -17.47
N VAL A 205 -3.11 18.98 -17.39
CA VAL A 205 -2.63 20.24 -16.80
C VAL A 205 -2.18 20.06 -15.36
N ARG A 206 -2.93 19.29 -14.55
CA ARG A 206 -2.55 18.99 -13.17
C ARG A 206 -1.24 18.21 -13.11
N VAL A 207 -1.09 17.18 -13.94
CA VAL A 207 0.13 16.37 -14.00
C VAL A 207 1.31 17.22 -14.48
N ALA A 208 1.13 18.06 -15.49
CA ALA A 208 2.16 18.97 -15.98
C ALA A 208 2.56 20.02 -14.93
N GLN A 209 1.59 20.58 -14.19
CA GLN A 209 1.86 21.50 -13.08
C GLN A 209 2.58 20.81 -11.92
N GLN A 210 2.19 19.59 -11.58
CA GLN A 210 2.88 18.78 -10.57
C GLN A 210 4.29 18.40 -11.05
N PHE A 211 4.43 18.02 -12.32
CA PHE A 211 5.72 17.75 -12.94
C PHE A 211 6.59 19.00 -12.89
N HIS A 212 6.12 20.16 -13.34
CA HIS A 212 6.84 21.43 -13.27
C HIS A 212 7.22 21.80 -11.83
N ALA A 213 6.27 21.73 -10.89
CA ALA A 213 6.54 21.98 -9.48
C ALA A 213 7.54 20.97 -8.87
N ARG A 214 7.72 19.80 -9.49
CA ARG A 214 8.70 18.77 -9.12
C ARG A 214 10.00 18.84 -9.94
N SER A 215 9.99 19.37 -11.17
CA SER A 215 11.11 19.42 -12.12
C SER A 215 11.89 20.73 -12.05
N VAL A 216 11.25 21.80 -11.56
CA VAL A 216 11.94 22.98 -11.01
C VAL A 216 12.72 22.61 -9.73
N ARG A 217 12.49 21.41 -9.17
CA ARG A 217 13.38 20.82 -8.17
C ARG A 217 14.42 19.98 -8.92
N PRO A 218 15.71 20.12 -8.61
CA PRO A 218 16.74 19.27 -9.18
C PRO A 218 16.38 17.80 -9.01
N LEU A 219 16.56 17.03 -10.09
CA LEU A 219 16.51 15.56 -10.08
C LEU A 219 17.62 14.97 -9.18
N LEU A 220 18.64 15.79 -8.91
CA LEU A 220 19.66 15.54 -7.91
C LEU A 220 19.14 15.97 -6.53
N PRO A 221 19.45 15.20 -5.49
CA PRO A 221 18.97 15.50 -4.16
C PRO A 221 19.60 16.81 -3.66
N GLY A 222 18.84 17.52 -2.81
CA GLY A 222 19.30 18.74 -2.15
C GLY A 222 18.25 19.86 -2.08
N SER A 223 17.15 19.78 -2.83
CA SER A 223 16.09 20.80 -2.74
C SER A 223 15.02 20.45 -1.71
N PRO A 224 14.67 21.39 -0.80
CA PRO A 224 13.71 21.14 0.27
C PRO A 224 12.34 20.76 -0.31
N ALA A 225 11.83 19.61 0.14
CA ALA A 225 10.49 19.15 -0.20
C ALA A 225 9.46 20.23 0.14
N GLY A 226 8.61 20.55 -0.84
CA GLY A 226 7.56 21.56 -0.72
C GLY A 226 6.77 21.48 0.58
N THR A 227 6.39 22.65 1.06
CA THR A 227 5.67 22.87 2.30
C THR A 227 4.35 22.11 2.31
N ILE A 228 4.34 20.91 2.91
CA ILE A 228 3.10 20.30 3.39
C ILE A 228 2.53 21.27 4.43
N THR A 229 1.38 21.85 4.13
CA THR A 229 0.63 22.69 5.07
C THR A 229 0.31 21.86 6.30
N GLY A 230 0.50 22.45 7.49
CA GLY A 230 0.24 21.77 8.76
C GLY A 230 -1.17 21.19 8.80
N ARG A 231 -1.31 20.03 9.45
CA ARG A 231 -2.59 19.34 9.55
C ARG A 231 -3.59 20.15 10.40
N ASP A 232 -4.85 20.13 9.98
CA ASP A 232 -5.94 20.70 10.77
C ASP A 232 -6.25 19.85 12.02
N ILE A 233 -6.66 20.51 13.10
CA ILE A 233 -6.95 19.85 14.39
C ILE A 233 -8.16 18.91 14.27
N VAL A 234 -9.21 19.29 13.54
CA VAL A 234 -10.40 18.44 13.40
C VAL A 234 -10.04 17.17 12.63
N SER A 235 -9.31 17.32 11.52
CA SER A 235 -8.78 16.19 10.75
C SER A 235 -7.93 15.25 11.63
N TYR A 236 -7.11 15.80 12.53
CA TYR A 236 -6.32 15.01 13.47
C TYR A 236 -7.19 14.28 14.49
N LEU A 237 -8.16 14.96 15.10
CA LEU A 237 -9.02 14.39 16.13
C LEU A 237 -9.88 13.25 15.59
N VAL A 238 -10.38 13.34 14.35
CA VAL A 238 -11.19 12.27 13.73
C VAL A 238 -10.34 11.04 13.43
N PHE A 239 -9.15 11.22 12.85
CA PHE A 239 -8.33 10.08 12.41
C PHE A 239 -6.83 10.35 12.61
N PRO A 240 -6.26 10.14 13.81
CA PRO A 240 -4.97 10.70 14.19
C PRO A 240 -3.80 10.25 13.30
N ARG A 241 -3.79 9.01 12.78
CA ARG A 241 -2.69 8.43 12.01
C ARG A 241 -3.15 7.86 10.66
N PRO A 242 -3.38 8.70 9.64
CA PRO A 242 -3.84 8.24 8.34
C PRO A 242 -2.78 7.45 7.58
N GLU A 243 -1.50 7.64 7.89
CA GLU A 243 -0.41 6.86 7.31
C GLU A 243 -0.41 5.38 7.77
N ASP A 244 -1.12 5.07 8.85
CA ASP A 244 -1.20 3.72 9.43
C ASP A 244 -2.39 2.91 8.89
N TRP A 245 -3.05 3.35 7.80
CA TRP A 245 -4.24 2.71 7.22
C TRP A 245 -4.03 1.23 6.89
N SER A 246 -2.83 0.82 6.50
CA SER A 246 -2.54 -0.58 6.16
C SER A 246 -2.72 -1.52 7.36
N LYS A 247 -2.62 -1.01 8.59
CA LYS A 247 -2.88 -1.77 9.82
C LYS A 247 -4.36 -2.13 9.97
N LEU A 248 -5.27 -1.35 9.38
CA LEU A 248 -6.72 -1.63 9.40
C LEU A 248 -7.06 -2.94 8.69
N LEU A 249 -6.20 -3.43 7.80
CA LEU A 249 -6.43 -4.66 7.05
C LEU A 249 -6.10 -5.93 7.86
N PHE A 250 -5.37 -5.83 8.97
CA PHE A 250 -4.95 -7.01 9.73
C PHE A 250 -6.12 -7.77 10.34
N ILE A 251 -6.99 -7.07 11.08
CA ILE A 251 -8.15 -7.67 11.75
C ILE A 251 -9.10 -8.36 10.75
N PRO A 252 -9.58 -7.69 9.68
CA PRO A 252 -10.49 -8.33 8.73
C PRO A 252 -9.83 -9.48 7.96
N LEU A 253 -8.52 -9.39 7.67
CA LEU A 253 -7.82 -10.50 7.01
C LEU A 253 -7.76 -11.74 7.92
N VAL A 254 -7.40 -11.56 9.19
CA VAL A 254 -7.35 -12.67 10.16
C VAL A 254 -8.75 -13.25 10.37
N PHE A 255 -9.78 -12.40 10.51
CA PHE A 255 -11.17 -12.82 10.59
C PHE A 255 -11.57 -13.69 9.40
N VAL A 256 -11.36 -13.21 8.17
CA VAL A 256 -11.76 -13.95 6.96
C VAL A 256 -11.02 -15.29 6.87
N VAL A 257 -9.71 -15.30 7.11
CA VAL A 257 -8.88 -16.51 7.05
C VAL A 257 -9.29 -17.52 8.12
N ALA A 258 -9.52 -17.06 9.35
CA ALA A 258 -9.93 -17.92 10.47
C ALA A 258 -11.33 -18.51 10.25
N SER A 259 -12.33 -17.68 9.89
CA SER A 259 -13.68 -18.15 9.60
C SER A 259 -13.72 -19.11 8.41
N ALA A 260 -12.98 -18.80 7.33
CA ALA A 260 -12.87 -19.68 6.17
C ALA A 260 -12.20 -21.02 6.52
N SER A 261 -11.15 -21.01 7.34
CA SER A 261 -10.48 -22.23 7.79
C SER A 261 -11.43 -23.18 8.51
N ARG A 262 -12.36 -22.65 9.30
CA ARG A 262 -13.33 -23.44 10.08
C ARG A 262 -14.66 -23.69 9.38
N GLY A 263 -14.91 -23.01 8.26
CA GLY A 263 -16.18 -23.12 7.54
C GLY A 263 -17.33 -22.54 8.35
N THR A 264 -17.04 -21.60 9.25
CA THR A 264 -18.06 -20.87 10.00
C THR A 264 -18.63 -19.76 9.12
N SER A 265 -19.90 -19.39 9.34
CA SER A 265 -20.45 -18.18 8.73
C SER A 265 -19.68 -16.94 9.21
N PHE A 266 -19.64 -15.91 8.36
CA PHE A 266 -18.96 -14.66 8.72
C PHE A 266 -19.91 -13.77 9.51
N ASP A 267 -19.60 -13.58 10.78
CA ASP A 267 -20.27 -12.57 11.61
C ASP A 267 -19.66 -11.18 11.38
N TRP A 268 -20.13 -10.51 10.32
CA TRP A 268 -19.71 -9.15 10.00
C TRP A 268 -20.06 -8.13 11.09
N GLY A 269 -21.09 -8.40 11.90
CA GLY A 269 -21.50 -7.53 13.00
C GLY A 269 -20.46 -7.52 14.12
N THR A 270 -20.02 -8.71 14.53
CA THR A 270 -18.94 -8.86 15.52
C THR A 270 -17.61 -8.35 14.98
N LEU A 271 -17.29 -8.58 13.69
CA LEU A 271 -16.11 -7.97 13.06
C LEU A 271 -16.16 -6.44 13.12
N LEU A 272 -17.26 -5.83 12.68
CA LEU A 272 -17.38 -4.38 12.61
C LEU A 272 -17.27 -3.76 14.01
N THR A 273 -17.96 -4.34 14.98
CA THR A 273 -17.89 -3.93 16.39
C THR A 273 -16.47 -4.03 16.92
N SER A 274 -15.81 -5.17 16.71
CA SER A 274 -14.42 -5.42 17.12
C SER A 274 -13.44 -4.45 16.45
N MET A 275 -13.63 -4.14 15.15
CA MET A 275 -12.81 -3.17 14.43
C MET A 275 -12.99 -1.75 14.95
N VAL A 276 -14.22 -1.33 15.25
CA VAL A 276 -14.51 -0.01 15.82
C VAL A 276 -13.87 0.12 17.20
N ILE A 277 -14.08 -0.87 18.08
CA ILE A 277 -13.46 -0.91 19.41
C ILE A 277 -11.93 -0.88 19.28
N ALA A 278 -11.35 -1.77 18.48
CA ALA A 278 -9.92 -1.94 18.43
C ALA A 278 -9.19 -0.79 17.73
N GLU A 279 -9.51 -0.48 16.47
CA GLU A 279 -8.73 0.47 15.65
C GLU A 279 -9.21 1.92 15.84
N TYR A 280 -10.52 2.16 15.80
CA TYR A 280 -11.06 3.52 15.82
C TYR A 280 -11.10 4.14 17.22
N LEU A 281 -11.34 3.33 18.25
CA LEU A 281 -11.44 3.81 19.63
C LEU A 281 -10.13 3.59 20.39
N VAL A 282 -9.74 2.34 20.66
CA VAL A 282 -8.60 2.02 21.53
C VAL A 282 -7.25 2.41 20.92
N TYR A 283 -6.93 1.95 19.71
CA TYR A 283 -5.65 2.29 19.07
C TYR A 283 -5.55 3.78 18.76
N SER A 284 -6.63 4.43 18.33
CA SER A 284 -6.64 5.87 18.10
C SER A 284 -6.39 6.66 19.39
N ALA A 285 -6.98 6.26 20.52
CA ALA A 285 -6.67 6.85 21.83
C ALA A 285 -5.20 6.64 22.21
N ARG A 286 -4.67 5.43 22.00
CA ARG A 286 -3.24 5.12 22.22
C ARG A 286 -2.33 5.98 21.34
N TYR A 287 -2.69 6.21 20.08
CA TYR A 287 -1.93 7.07 19.18
C TYR A 287 -1.93 8.52 19.64
N GLN A 288 -3.08 9.03 20.07
CA GLN A 288 -3.17 10.39 20.64
C GLN A 288 -2.30 10.53 21.88
N TRP A 289 -2.34 9.55 22.80
CA TRP A 289 -1.49 9.56 23.98
C TRP A 289 0.01 9.58 23.61
N ASN A 290 0.41 8.73 22.66
CA ASN A 290 1.79 8.67 22.17
C ASN A 290 2.22 9.98 21.49
N ASP A 291 1.34 10.62 20.71
CA ASP A 291 1.63 11.87 20.02
C ASP A 291 1.78 13.05 21.01
N ILE A 292 0.94 13.09 22.06
CA ILE A 292 1.07 14.09 23.13
C ILE A 292 2.41 13.94 23.84
N ARG A 293 2.79 12.72 24.23
CA ARG A 293 4.10 12.42 24.86
C ARG A 293 5.28 12.72 23.92
N GLY A 294 5.09 12.50 22.62
CA GLY A 294 6.11 12.64 21.58
C GLY A 294 6.24 14.03 20.95
N VAL A 295 5.40 15.01 21.33
CA VAL A 295 5.26 16.29 20.61
C VAL A 295 6.59 17.02 20.37
N ALA A 296 7.48 17.07 21.36
CA ALA A 296 8.77 17.73 21.24
C ALA A 296 9.73 16.97 20.31
N ALA A 297 9.78 15.64 20.45
CA ALA A 297 10.61 14.77 19.61
C ALA A 297 10.13 14.74 18.16
N ASP A 298 8.83 14.96 17.94
CA ASP A 298 8.21 15.01 16.62
C ASP A 298 8.44 16.35 15.93
N ALA A 299 8.41 17.46 16.69
CA ALA A 299 8.80 18.78 16.19
C ALA A 299 10.28 18.83 15.76
N ALA A 300 11.16 18.11 16.47
CA ALA A 300 12.59 18.00 16.16
C ALA A 300 12.92 17.01 15.01
N HIS A 301 11.92 16.36 14.41
CA HIS A 301 12.17 15.36 13.36
C HIS A 301 12.57 16.03 12.02
N PRO A 302 13.58 15.52 11.27
CA PRO A 302 13.99 16.09 9.97
C PRO A 302 12.82 16.24 8.99
N GLN A 303 11.92 15.27 8.99
CA GLN A 303 10.66 15.25 8.24
C GLN A 303 9.39 15.53 9.07
N ALA A 304 9.44 16.41 10.09
CA ALA A 304 8.31 16.68 10.99
C ALA A 304 6.96 16.94 10.27
N ARG A 305 6.98 17.72 9.18
CA ARG A 305 5.78 18.06 8.40
C ARG A 305 5.17 16.86 7.65
N ALA A 306 5.99 15.90 7.22
CA ALA A 306 5.55 14.73 6.46
C ALA A 306 4.97 13.62 7.35
N ARG A 307 5.12 13.72 8.67
CA ARG A 307 4.62 12.70 9.62
C ARG A 307 3.13 12.87 9.96
N LEU A 308 2.50 13.98 9.56
CA LEU A 308 1.05 14.22 9.69
C LEU A 308 0.46 13.99 11.09
N ARG A 309 1.26 14.18 12.14
CA ARG A 309 0.89 13.97 13.56
C ARG A 309 0.16 15.19 14.15
N LEU A 310 0.13 15.26 15.49
CA LEU A 310 -0.45 16.36 16.27
C LEU A 310 -0.01 17.72 15.69
N PRO A 311 -0.97 18.63 15.40
CA PRO A 311 -0.64 19.96 14.90
C PRO A 311 0.28 20.72 15.85
N HIS A 312 1.29 21.38 15.31
CA HIS A 312 2.26 22.15 16.09
C HIS A 312 2.05 23.66 15.94
N SER A 313 2.23 24.40 17.01
CA SER A 313 2.16 25.86 17.06
C SER A 313 3.22 26.40 18.02
N SER A 314 3.81 27.55 17.69
CA SER A 314 4.70 28.29 18.59
C SER A 314 3.95 29.00 19.73
N ASP A 315 2.63 29.20 19.59
CA ASP A 315 1.78 29.77 20.63
C ASP A 315 1.46 28.72 21.70
N ARG A 316 1.87 29.01 22.94
CA ARG A 316 1.64 28.15 24.11
C ARG A 316 0.16 27.95 24.41
N ALA A 317 -0.68 28.97 24.25
CA ALA A 317 -2.12 28.86 24.52
C ALA A 317 -2.78 27.91 23.51
N LYS A 318 -2.47 28.10 22.22
CA LYS A 318 -2.91 27.21 21.15
C LYS A 318 -2.40 25.78 21.33
N MET A 319 -1.14 25.59 21.74
CA MET A 319 -0.62 24.24 22.03
C MET A 319 -1.32 23.55 23.20
N ARG A 320 -1.63 24.28 24.28
CA ARG A 320 -2.42 23.74 25.40
C ARG A 320 -3.81 23.32 24.94
N PHE A 321 -4.47 24.12 24.10
CA PHE A 321 -5.76 23.78 23.51
C PHE A 321 -5.68 22.51 22.64
N ILE A 322 -4.67 22.39 21.78
CA ILE A 322 -4.46 21.23 20.90
C ILE A 322 -4.25 19.95 21.74
N VAL A 323 -3.36 20.01 22.74
CA VAL A 323 -3.08 18.88 23.63
C VAL A 323 -4.31 18.51 24.46
N GLY A 324 -4.98 19.50 25.06
CA GLY A 324 -6.19 19.29 25.86
C GLY A 324 -7.34 18.68 25.05
N SER A 325 -7.57 19.17 23.84
CA SER A 325 -8.57 18.61 22.92
C SER A 325 -8.24 17.16 22.54
N SER A 326 -6.97 16.88 22.25
CA SER A 326 -6.53 15.51 21.93
C SER A 326 -6.71 14.56 23.11
N LEU A 327 -6.39 15.01 24.33
CA LEU A 327 -6.59 14.22 25.55
C LEU A 327 -8.07 13.95 25.82
N CYS A 328 -8.92 14.98 25.71
CA CYS A 328 -10.37 14.87 25.88
C CYS A 328 -10.96 13.84 24.92
N VAL A 329 -10.63 13.92 23.62
CA VAL A 329 -11.10 12.94 22.62
C VAL A 329 -10.52 11.55 22.89
N GLY A 330 -9.26 11.45 23.33
CA GLY A 330 -8.66 10.17 23.72
C GLY A 330 -9.41 9.49 24.86
N VAL A 331 -9.79 10.25 25.90
CA VAL A 331 -10.62 9.75 27.01
C VAL A 331 -12.03 9.37 26.51
N ALA A 332 -12.65 10.21 25.70
CA ALA A 332 -13.96 9.94 25.12
C ALA A 332 -13.97 8.66 24.28
N ARG A 333 -12.88 8.36 23.56
CA ARG A 333 -12.71 7.09 22.83
C ARG A 333 -12.62 5.88 23.74
N VAL A 334 -11.88 5.98 24.84
CA VAL A 334 -11.79 4.89 25.84
C VAL A 334 -13.16 4.61 26.44
N LEU A 335 -13.88 5.66 26.87
CA LEU A 335 -15.25 5.52 27.39
C LEU A 335 -16.19 4.97 26.32
N GLY A 336 -16.09 5.45 25.08
CA GLY A 336 -16.86 4.95 23.95
C GLY A 336 -16.61 3.48 23.66
N ALA A 337 -15.37 2.98 23.81
CA ALA A 337 -15.04 1.57 23.63
C ALA A 337 -15.73 0.69 24.68
N LEU A 338 -15.73 1.14 25.94
CA LEU A 338 -16.40 0.43 27.04
C LEU A 338 -17.92 0.47 26.91
N LEU A 339 -18.49 1.63 26.54
CA LEU A 339 -19.92 1.78 26.31
C LEU A 339 -20.41 0.92 25.14
N LEU A 340 -19.67 0.92 24.03
CA LEU A 340 -19.97 0.08 22.88
C LEU A 340 -19.85 -1.40 23.25
N GLY A 341 -18.76 -1.79 23.92
CA GLY A 341 -18.60 -3.16 24.42
C GLY A 341 -19.74 -3.58 25.35
N TYR A 342 -20.18 -2.72 26.26
CA TYR A 342 -21.36 -2.99 27.10
C TYR A 342 -22.64 -3.16 26.27
N ALA A 343 -22.88 -2.25 25.33
CA ALA A 343 -24.07 -2.28 24.49
C ALA A 343 -24.15 -3.51 23.56
N THR A 344 -23.01 -4.04 23.14
CA THR A 344 -22.93 -5.21 22.24
C THR A 344 -22.64 -6.52 22.97
N GLY A 345 -22.54 -6.52 24.31
CA GLY A 345 -22.20 -7.72 25.10
C GLY A 345 -20.70 -8.10 25.10
N GLU A 346 -19.84 -7.25 24.56
CA GLU A 346 -18.39 -7.43 24.37
C GLU A 346 -17.55 -6.67 25.42
N LEU A 347 -18.12 -6.35 26.59
CA LEU A 347 -17.44 -5.53 27.60
C LEU A 347 -16.15 -6.18 28.11
N ALA A 348 -16.16 -7.50 28.33
CA ALA A 348 -14.98 -8.24 28.79
C ALA A 348 -13.84 -8.16 27.77
N PHE A 349 -14.15 -8.38 26.49
CA PHE A 349 -13.21 -8.21 25.39
C PHE A 349 -12.66 -6.78 25.34
N ALA A 350 -13.53 -5.77 25.38
CA ALA A 350 -13.12 -4.36 25.34
C ALA A 350 -12.19 -4.00 26.50
N LEU A 351 -12.48 -4.46 27.72
CA LEU A 351 -11.65 -4.24 28.91
C LEU A 351 -10.27 -4.90 28.79
N VAL A 352 -10.23 -6.20 28.45
CA VAL A 352 -8.97 -6.94 28.30
C VAL A 352 -8.11 -6.32 27.20
N PHE A 353 -8.72 -6.00 26.05
CA PHE A 353 -8.01 -5.39 24.93
C PHE A 353 -7.47 -4.00 25.27
N LEU A 354 -8.27 -3.16 25.93
CA LEU A 354 -7.86 -1.84 26.41
C LEU A 354 -6.64 -1.96 27.34
N VAL A 355 -6.73 -2.82 28.35
CA VAL A 355 -5.63 -3.05 29.31
C VAL A 355 -4.39 -3.54 28.59
N ALA A 356 -4.51 -4.51 27.69
CA ALA A 356 -3.38 -5.05 26.95
C ALA A 356 -2.69 -3.99 26.06
N VAL A 357 -3.45 -3.20 25.30
CA VAL A 357 -2.90 -2.14 24.44
C VAL A 357 -2.17 -1.07 25.25
N PHE A 358 -2.78 -0.61 26.34
CA PHE A 358 -2.16 0.42 27.18
C PHE A 358 -1.01 -0.12 28.03
N ALA A 359 -1.04 -1.38 28.46
CA ALA A 359 0.08 -2.02 29.14
C ALA A 359 1.31 -2.14 28.23
N VAL A 360 1.13 -2.61 27.00
CA VAL A 360 2.20 -2.66 25.98
C VAL A 360 2.73 -1.25 25.70
N ALA A 361 1.84 -0.28 25.55
CA ALA A 361 2.23 1.10 25.26
C ALA A 361 2.96 1.76 26.44
N ALA A 362 2.56 1.48 27.68
CA ALA A 362 3.24 1.92 28.89
C ALA A 362 4.62 1.28 29.03
N LEU A 363 4.73 -0.04 28.83
CA LEU A 363 6.02 -0.74 28.83
C LEU A 363 6.97 -0.14 27.78
N TYR A 364 6.50 0.05 26.56
CA TYR A 364 7.27 0.71 25.50
C TYR A 364 7.77 2.09 25.94
N GLU A 365 6.90 2.91 26.53
CA GLU A 365 7.23 4.26 26.94
C GLU A 365 8.20 4.31 28.12
N LEU A 366 8.07 3.38 29.08
CA LEU A 366 9.01 3.20 30.19
C LEU A 366 10.41 2.84 29.67
N LEU A 367 10.49 1.86 28.76
CA LEU A 367 11.75 1.46 28.13
C LEU A 367 12.36 2.61 27.33
N ARG A 368 11.53 3.33 26.55
CA ARG A 368 11.95 4.48 25.74
C ARG A 368 12.51 5.60 26.61
N THR A 369 11.80 5.98 27.68
CA THR A 369 12.23 7.04 28.61
C THR A 369 13.53 6.66 29.29
N SER A 370 13.62 5.41 29.77
CA SER A 370 14.85 4.88 30.39
C SER A 370 16.03 4.88 29.42
N SER A 371 15.81 4.60 28.13
CA SER A 371 16.88 4.62 27.13
C SER A 371 17.43 6.02 26.82
N GLN A 372 16.66 7.05 27.16
CA GLN A 372 17.01 8.46 26.96
C GLN A 372 17.66 9.09 28.20
N ASP A 373 17.75 8.36 29.31
CA ASP A 373 18.36 8.84 30.54
C ASP A 373 19.89 9.08 30.33
N PRO A 374 20.40 10.29 30.64
CA PRO A 374 21.83 10.61 30.56
C PRO A 374 22.72 9.70 31.42
N TRP A 375 22.20 9.16 32.52
CA TRP A 375 22.95 8.34 33.48
C TRP A 375 23.11 6.88 33.04
N VAL A 376 22.39 6.45 32.00
CA VAL A 376 22.44 5.08 31.50
C VAL A 376 23.66 4.89 30.59
N THR A 377 24.51 3.92 30.95
CA THR A 377 25.67 3.51 30.15
C THR A 377 25.26 3.04 28.74
N ASP A 378 26.19 3.11 27.77
CA ASP A 378 25.91 2.69 26.39
C ASP A 378 25.48 1.21 26.28
N ARG A 379 26.08 0.33 27.10
CA ARG A 379 25.66 -1.08 27.19
C ARG A 379 24.23 -1.21 27.71
N GLY A 380 23.85 -0.42 28.72
CA GLY A 380 22.48 -0.37 29.23
C GLY A 380 21.49 0.14 28.17
N ARG A 381 21.86 1.20 27.46
CA ARG A 381 21.06 1.80 26.39
C ARG A 381 20.84 0.81 25.23
N SER A 382 21.85 0.03 24.87
CA SER A 382 21.74 -1.04 23.87
C SER A 382 20.77 -2.15 24.30
N ARG A 383 20.81 -2.58 25.57
CA ARG A 383 19.87 -3.57 26.11
C ARG A 383 18.43 -3.05 26.08
N LEU A 384 18.21 -1.80 26.51
CA LEU A 384 16.89 -1.17 26.46
C LEU A 384 16.36 -1.03 25.03
N ALA A 385 17.21 -0.63 24.09
CA ALA A 385 16.84 -0.56 22.67
C ALA A 385 16.41 -1.94 22.11
N LYS A 386 17.14 -3.01 22.46
CA LYS A 386 16.76 -4.38 22.07
C LYS A 386 15.46 -4.82 22.74
N ALA A 387 15.22 -4.45 24.00
CA ALA A 387 13.94 -4.69 24.65
C ALA A 387 12.80 -3.96 23.93
N ILE A 388 13.02 -2.71 23.52
CA ILE A 388 12.05 -1.95 22.70
C ILE A 388 11.75 -2.71 21.39
N TRP A 389 12.76 -3.25 20.70
CA TRP A 389 12.57 -4.04 19.47
C TRP A 389 11.67 -5.26 19.66
N LEU A 390 11.69 -5.88 20.84
CA LEU A 390 10.80 -7.00 21.15
C LEU A 390 9.37 -6.50 21.41
N THR A 391 9.20 -5.42 22.18
CA THR A 391 7.86 -4.93 22.55
C THR A 391 6.97 -4.51 21.36
N VAL A 392 7.56 -4.04 20.26
CA VAL A 392 6.78 -3.49 19.13
C VAL A 392 5.95 -4.53 18.38
N GLY A 393 6.31 -5.82 18.47
CA GLY A 393 5.55 -6.92 17.87
C GLY A 393 4.20 -7.15 18.53
N ALA A 394 4.05 -6.82 19.81
CA ALA A 394 2.85 -7.14 20.59
C ALA A 394 1.57 -6.52 20.02
N GLY A 395 1.66 -5.32 19.41
CA GLY A 395 0.51 -4.69 18.75
C GLY A 395 -0.04 -5.47 17.56
N TYR A 396 0.78 -6.30 16.89
CA TYR A 396 0.33 -7.15 15.79
C TYR A 396 -0.28 -8.46 16.30
N ALA A 397 0.29 -9.04 17.35
CA ALA A 397 -0.33 -10.17 18.04
C ALA A 397 -1.71 -9.81 18.60
N LEU A 398 -1.87 -8.63 19.22
CA LEU A 398 -3.17 -8.15 19.69
C LEU A 398 -4.17 -8.00 18.55
N ARG A 399 -3.76 -7.46 17.38
CA ARG A 399 -4.66 -7.38 16.20
C ARG A 399 -5.08 -8.75 15.69
N PHE A 400 -4.16 -9.71 15.68
CA PHE A 400 -4.47 -11.10 15.33
C PHE A 400 -5.52 -11.67 16.29
N LEU A 401 -5.33 -11.51 17.59
CA LEU A 401 -6.29 -12.00 18.60
C LEU A 401 -7.67 -11.35 18.46
N VAL A 402 -7.76 -10.08 18.05
CA VAL A 402 -9.04 -9.44 17.72
C VAL A 402 -9.71 -10.09 16.51
N GLY A 403 -8.94 -10.42 15.47
CA GLY A 403 -9.46 -11.14 14.31
C GLY A 403 -9.95 -12.56 14.65
N ILE A 404 -9.22 -13.27 15.52
CA ILE A 404 -9.61 -14.59 16.06
C ILE A 404 -10.89 -14.49 16.90
N HIS A 405 -10.97 -13.50 17.79
CA HIS A 405 -12.18 -13.19 18.57
C HIS A 405 -13.38 -12.97 17.65
N ALA A 406 -13.23 -12.07 16.67
CA ALA A 406 -14.29 -11.75 15.74
C ALA A 406 -14.73 -12.97 14.91
N ALA A 407 -13.82 -13.92 14.65
CA ALA A 407 -14.12 -15.15 13.93
C ALA A 407 -14.81 -16.21 14.80
N GLY A 408 -14.99 -15.96 16.10
CA GLY A 408 -15.59 -16.91 17.04
C GLY A 408 -14.68 -18.11 17.36
N VAL A 409 -13.37 -17.99 17.11
CA VAL A 409 -12.41 -19.07 17.37
C VAL A 409 -11.97 -19.05 18.83
N PRO A 410 -12.05 -20.18 19.55
CA PRO A 410 -11.56 -20.29 20.94
C PRO A 410 -10.05 -19.99 21.06
N PHE A 411 -9.66 -19.29 22.12
CA PHE A 411 -8.27 -18.88 22.33
C PHE A 411 -7.33 -19.99 22.82
N ASP A 412 -7.87 -21.10 23.30
CA ASP A 412 -7.13 -22.28 23.78
C ASP A 412 -6.65 -23.19 22.64
N GLU A 413 -7.06 -22.90 21.41
CA GLU A 413 -6.63 -23.66 20.26
C GLU A 413 -5.12 -23.49 19.96
N PRO A 414 -4.35 -24.59 19.75
CA PRO A 414 -2.90 -24.53 19.55
C PRO A 414 -2.45 -23.58 18.44
N PHE A 415 -3.20 -23.51 17.33
CA PHE A 415 -2.86 -22.66 16.20
C PHE A 415 -3.01 -21.16 16.51
N VAL A 416 -3.84 -20.79 17.50
CA VAL A 416 -3.98 -19.39 17.94
C VAL A 416 -2.69 -18.90 18.57
N TYR A 417 -2.01 -19.73 19.36
CA TYR A 417 -0.68 -19.39 19.91
C TYR A 417 0.37 -19.28 18.80
N ALA A 418 0.36 -20.20 17.82
CA ALA A 418 1.23 -20.11 16.66
C ALA A 418 0.98 -18.84 15.85
N GLY A 419 -0.29 -18.48 15.63
CA GLY A 419 -0.69 -17.28 14.91
C GLY A 419 -0.39 -15.97 15.66
N ALA A 420 -0.49 -15.98 16.98
CA ALA A 420 -0.05 -14.87 17.82
C ALA A 420 1.48 -14.69 17.76
N ALA A 421 2.25 -15.80 17.83
CA ALA A 421 3.71 -15.78 17.69
C ALA A 421 4.16 -15.35 16.28
N PHE A 422 3.46 -15.82 15.24
CA PHE A 422 3.60 -15.36 13.86
C PHE A 422 3.39 -13.86 13.77
N SER A 423 2.24 -13.37 14.22
CA SER A 423 1.89 -11.95 14.11
C SER A 423 2.81 -11.07 14.94
N TYR A 424 3.26 -11.54 16.11
CA TYR A 424 4.25 -10.87 16.94
C TYR A 424 5.58 -10.68 16.21
N SER A 425 6.15 -11.77 15.70
CA SER A 425 7.45 -11.75 15.00
C SER A 425 7.37 -11.03 13.66
N PHE A 426 6.28 -11.21 12.90
CA PHE A 426 5.95 -10.40 11.73
C PHE A 426 5.94 -8.90 12.07
N GLY A 427 5.31 -8.54 13.19
CA GLY A 427 5.24 -7.16 13.67
C GLY A 427 6.62 -6.58 13.99
N ILE A 428 7.50 -7.36 14.62
CA ILE A 428 8.90 -6.98 14.85
C ILE A 428 9.59 -6.73 13.50
N MET A 429 9.52 -7.67 12.57
CA MET A 429 10.12 -7.53 11.24
C MET A 429 9.63 -6.25 10.54
N PHE A 430 8.32 -6.06 10.47
CA PHE A 430 7.68 -4.91 9.83
C PHE A 430 8.13 -3.57 10.44
N VAL A 431 8.10 -3.46 11.78
CA VAL A 431 8.44 -2.22 12.48
C VAL A 431 9.93 -1.94 12.37
N LEU A 432 10.81 -2.93 12.52
CA LEU A 432 12.25 -2.73 12.42
C LEU A 432 12.71 -2.36 11.01
N LEU A 433 12.10 -2.93 9.97
CA LEU A 433 12.33 -2.49 8.59
C LEU A 433 11.88 -1.04 8.36
N THR A 434 10.74 -0.65 8.92
CA THR A 434 10.29 0.76 8.90
C THR A 434 11.27 1.67 9.64
N TRP A 435 11.76 1.23 10.79
CA TRP A 435 12.64 2.02 11.67
C TRP A 435 14.05 2.19 11.13
N VAL A 436 14.62 1.16 10.47
CA VAL A 436 15.94 1.33 9.83
C VAL A 436 15.85 2.31 8.67
N LEU A 437 14.75 2.29 7.90
CA LEU A 437 14.48 3.31 6.89
C LEU A 437 14.26 4.70 7.53
N GLU A 438 13.53 4.79 8.66
CA GLU A 438 13.39 6.05 9.39
C GLU A 438 14.75 6.57 9.88
N ALA A 439 15.63 5.69 10.36
CA ALA A 439 16.97 6.05 10.82
C ALA A 439 17.80 6.71 9.71
N THR A 440 17.70 6.25 8.47
CA THR A 440 18.44 6.87 7.35
C THR A 440 17.97 8.29 7.05
N SER A 441 16.74 8.67 7.40
CA SER A 441 16.26 10.05 7.23
C SER A 441 16.93 11.08 8.16
N TYR A 442 17.70 10.61 9.15
CA TYR A 442 18.54 11.45 10.01
C TYR A 442 20.00 11.50 9.56
N CYS A 443 20.37 10.75 8.52
CA CYS A 443 21.72 10.75 8.00
C CYS A 443 21.87 11.76 6.85
N ARG A 444 23.09 12.27 6.67
CA ARG A 444 23.49 13.06 5.50
C ARG A 444 24.67 12.39 4.82
N ALA A 445 24.72 12.41 3.49
CA ALA A 445 25.85 11.89 2.75
C ALA A 445 26.83 13.01 2.39
N SER A 446 28.13 12.75 2.59
CA SER A 446 29.23 13.52 2.03
C SER A 446 29.30 13.36 0.50
N ALA A 447 30.02 14.26 -0.17
CA ALA A 447 30.45 14.09 -1.55
C ALA A 447 31.25 12.78 -1.74
N ASP A 448 32.02 12.38 -0.73
CA ASP A 448 32.83 11.15 -0.74
C ASP A 448 32.02 9.87 -0.44
N GLY A 449 30.69 9.97 -0.31
CA GLY A 449 29.81 8.83 -0.05
C GLY A 449 29.72 8.36 1.41
N VAL A 450 30.49 8.95 2.33
CA VAL A 450 30.40 8.68 3.78
C VAL A 450 29.11 9.27 4.35
N TRP A 451 28.41 8.52 5.20
CA TRP A 451 27.20 9.00 5.87
C TRP A 451 27.49 9.49 7.28
N TYR A 452 26.99 10.68 7.61
CA TYR A 452 27.09 11.28 8.94
C TYR A 452 25.74 11.22 9.65
N GLN A 453 25.73 10.75 10.90
CA GLN A 453 24.53 10.71 11.72
C GLN A 453 24.18 12.11 12.26
N GLY A 454 22.93 12.54 12.06
CA GLY A 454 22.40 13.74 12.70
C GLY A 454 22.39 13.64 14.23
N ARG A 455 22.54 14.78 14.91
CA ARG A 455 22.56 14.84 16.38
C ARG A 455 21.27 14.30 17.00
N GLU A 456 20.14 14.48 16.31
CA GLU A 456 18.81 14.04 16.73
C GLU A 456 18.68 12.51 16.75
N LEU A 457 19.47 11.79 15.96
CA LEU A 457 19.49 10.33 15.94
C LEU A 457 20.21 9.74 17.16
N LYS A 458 21.22 10.45 17.70
CA LYS A 458 21.95 10.01 18.90
C LYS A 458 21.03 9.82 20.11
N GLY A 459 19.98 10.64 20.22
CA GLY A 459 18.92 10.51 21.25
C GLY A 459 17.90 9.39 21.01
N LYS A 460 18.07 8.59 19.95
CA LYS A 460 17.14 7.54 19.51
C LYS A 460 17.87 6.22 19.31
N ALA A 461 18.38 5.65 20.40
CA ALA A 461 19.17 4.42 20.37
C ALA A 461 18.45 3.24 19.71
N ASN A 462 17.13 3.15 19.85
CA ASN A 462 16.31 2.13 19.20
C ASN A 462 16.33 2.22 17.66
N LEU A 463 16.67 3.38 17.09
CA LEU A 463 16.86 3.57 15.65
C LEU A 463 18.34 3.48 15.26
N SER A 464 19.23 4.16 15.98
CA SER A 464 20.65 4.22 15.62
C SER A 464 21.32 2.85 15.65
N LEU A 465 20.92 1.97 16.57
CA LEU A 465 21.46 0.61 16.67
C LEU A 465 21.01 -0.35 15.56
N LEU A 466 20.09 0.08 14.68
CA LEU A 466 19.72 -0.68 13.49
C LEU A 466 20.66 -0.39 12.31
N LEU A 467 21.29 0.78 12.29
CA LEU A 467 22.16 1.21 11.19
C LEU A 467 23.37 0.28 10.96
N PRO A 468 24.05 -0.29 11.96
CA PRO A 468 25.18 -1.21 11.73
C PRO A 468 24.83 -2.49 10.95
N TYR A 469 23.55 -2.80 10.76
CA TYR A 469 23.10 -3.98 10.04
C TYR A 469 22.86 -3.73 8.54
N ILE A 470 23.02 -2.49 8.07
CA ILE A 470 22.99 -2.16 6.64
C ILE A 470 24.37 -2.40 6.02
N SER A 471 24.40 -2.82 4.77
CA SER A 471 25.64 -3.27 4.12
C SER A 471 26.54 -2.14 3.63
N ASP A 472 25.94 -1.03 3.18
CA ASP A 472 26.64 0.17 2.73
C ASP A 472 25.73 1.37 2.96
N PRO A 473 26.25 2.57 3.25
CA PRO A 473 27.67 2.95 3.30
C PRO A 473 28.25 3.06 4.72
N VAL A 474 29.54 3.40 4.82
CA VAL A 474 30.23 3.70 6.09
C VAL A 474 29.53 4.86 6.80
N ILE A 475 29.14 4.62 8.05
CA ILE A 475 28.41 5.60 8.86
C ILE A 475 29.35 6.13 9.95
N SER A 476 29.74 7.39 9.81
CA SER A 476 30.49 8.10 10.85
C SER A 476 29.55 8.60 11.95
N THR A 477 29.98 8.42 13.20
CA THR A 477 29.35 9.01 14.39
C THR A 477 29.80 10.44 14.65
N ASP A 478 30.85 10.88 13.96
CA ASP A 478 31.37 12.24 14.08
C ASP A 478 30.43 13.22 13.37
N PRO A 479 30.30 14.44 13.91
CA PRO A 479 29.57 15.49 13.21
C PRO A 479 30.23 15.76 11.86
N ASP A 480 29.41 15.99 10.85
CA ASP A 480 29.85 16.36 9.51
C ASP A 480 30.91 17.48 9.59
N PRO A 481 32.15 17.25 9.13
CA PRO A 481 33.23 18.24 9.20
C PRO A 481 33.00 19.44 8.28
N HIS A 482 32.07 19.33 7.30
CA HIS A 482 31.78 20.38 6.32
C HIS A 482 30.29 20.78 6.31
N PRO A 483 29.73 21.30 7.42
CA PRO A 483 28.30 21.66 7.51
C PRO A 483 27.90 22.82 6.59
N ALA A 484 28.88 23.53 6.01
CA ALA A 484 28.70 24.68 5.13
C ALA A 484 28.56 24.29 3.64
N GLU A 485 28.99 23.09 3.24
CA GLU A 485 28.67 22.60 1.91
C GLU A 485 27.25 22.05 1.94
N PRO A 486 26.38 22.43 0.99
CA PRO A 486 25.04 21.87 0.91
C PRO A 486 25.16 20.38 0.61
N SER A 487 25.13 19.55 1.67
CA SER A 487 25.09 18.10 1.57
C SER A 487 23.96 17.73 0.60
N THR A 488 24.32 17.25 -0.59
CA THR A 488 23.36 17.10 -1.68
C THR A 488 22.41 15.93 -1.41
N LEU A 489 22.87 14.82 -0.84
CA LEU A 489 22.02 13.63 -0.70
C LEU A 489 21.29 13.51 0.64
N ASN A 490 19.95 13.58 0.61
CA ASN A 490 19.11 13.09 1.72
C ASN A 490 19.11 11.55 1.72
N CYS A 491 19.77 10.94 2.69
CA CYS A 491 19.92 9.49 2.81
C CYS A 491 18.58 8.74 2.91
N GLY A 492 17.49 9.42 3.31
CA GLY A 492 16.13 8.86 3.35
C GLY A 492 15.53 8.53 1.97
N GLU A 493 16.16 8.98 0.89
CA GLU A 493 15.74 8.71 -0.50
C GLU A 493 16.42 7.48 -1.09
N VAL A 494 17.47 6.98 -0.44
CA VAL A 494 18.24 5.83 -0.93
C VAL A 494 17.54 4.53 -0.52
N LYS A 495 17.41 3.60 -1.47
CA LYS A 495 16.86 2.25 -1.25
C LYS A 495 17.91 1.34 -0.59
N ILE A 496 18.28 1.70 0.63
CA ILE A 496 19.45 1.16 1.34
C ILE A 496 19.37 -0.34 1.62
N LEU A 497 18.16 -0.89 1.62
CA LEU A 497 17.89 -2.30 1.92
C LEU A 497 17.87 -3.20 0.67
N VAL A 498 18.11 -2.66 -0.54
CA VAL A 498 18.12 -3.48 -1.76
C VAL A 498 19.28 -4.47 -1.74
N GLY A 499 20.48 -4.01 -1.40
CA GLY A 499 21.69 -4.83 -1.30
C GLY A 499 21.66 -5.82 -0.13
N ARG A 500 22.57 -6.79 -0.13
CA ARG A 500 22.66 -7.83 0.92
C ARG A 500 23.19 -7.22 2.22
N GLY A 501 22.30 -6.98 3.20
CA GLY A 501 22.68 -6.50 4.54
C GLY A 501 23.25 -7.62 5.43
N ALA A 502 23.41 -7.32 6.73
CA ALA A 502 23.83 -8.31 7.71
C ALA A 502 22.80 -9.45 7.81
N LEU A 503 23.28 -10.70 7.73
CA LEU A 503 22.41 -11.88 7.73
C LEU A 503 21.60 -12.00 9.03
N PHE A 504 22.24 -11.68 10.16
CA PHE A 504 21.64 -11.70 11.50
C PHE A 504 21.08 -10.34 11.93
N ALA A 505 20.67 -9.51 10.98
CA ALA A 505 19.91 -8.31 11.32
C ALA A 505 18.65 -8.69 12.11
N PRO A 506 18.23 -7.88 13.09
CA PRO A 506 17.12 -8.26 13.98
C PRO A 506 15.80 -8.47 13.24
N TRP A 507 15.58 -7.75 12.12
CA TRP A 507 14.42 -7.99 11.26
C TRP A 507 14.50 -9.29 10.44
N ASN A 508 15.70 -9.80 10.14
CA ASN A 508 15.87 -11.11 9.48
C ASN A 508 15.61 -12.25 10.47
N ILE A 509 16.07 -12.12 11.71
CA ILE A 509 15.75 -13.08 12.77
C ILE A 509 14.23 -13.13 12.98
N ALA A 510 13.59 -11.96 13.03
CA ALA A 510 12.14 -11.87 13.13
C ALA A 510 11.42 -12.49 11.91
N LEU A 511 11.96 -12.33 10.69
CA LEU A 511 11.47 -13.04 9.49
C LEU A 511 11.55 -14.56 9.66
N TRP A 512 12.65 -15.10 10.18
CA TRP A 512 12.80 -16.56 10.36
C TRP A 512 11.83 -17.11 11.39
N VAL A 513 11.68 -16.43 12.52
CA VAL A 513 10.71 -16.79 13.57
C VAL A 513 9.28 -16.69 13.01
N SER A 514 8.98 -15.65 12.23
CA SER A 514 7.69 -15.49 11.56
C SER A 514 7.46 -16.58 10.53
N ALA A 515 8.47 -17.02 9.78
CA ALA A 515 8.33 -18.11 8.83
C ALA A 515 8.05 -19.45 9.55
N ALA A 516 8.73 -19.72 10.67
CA ALA A 516 8.52 -20.91 11.49
C ALA A 516 7.13 -20.93 12.15
N ALA A 517 6.76 -19.85 12.84
CA ALA A 517 5.45 -19.73 13.48
C ALA A 517 4.32 -19.68 12.44
N GLY A 518 4.56 -19.06 11.29
CA GLY A 518 3.64 -19.01 10.16
C GLY A 518 3.39 -20.38 9.54
N ALA A 519 4.40 -21.26 9.50
CA ALA A 519 4.23 -22.65 9.10
C ALA A 519 3.33 -23.43 10.06
N LEU A 520 3.50 -23.25 11.37
CA LEU A 520 2.63 -23.88 12.37
C LEU A 520 1.19 -23.34 12.30
N LEU A 521 1.04 -22.03 12.12
CA LEU A 521 -0.25 -21.40 11.87
C LEU A 521 -0.90 -21.99 10.61
N ALA A 522 -0.16 -22.04 9.50
CA ALA A 522 -0.62 -22.56 8.22
C ALA A 522 -1.18 -23.98 8.34
N VAL A 523 -0.47 -24.85 9.04
CA VAL A 523 -0.93 -26.22 9.29
C VAL A 523 -2.22 -26.25 10.10
N GLY A 524 -2.34 -25.41 11.14
CA GLY A 524 -3.55 -25.33 11.96
C GLY A 524 -4.75 -24.66 11.27
N LEU A 525 -4.54 -23.95 10.16
CA LEU A 525 -5.59 -23.39 9.31
C LEU A 525 -6.11 -24.40 8.28
N VAL A 526 -5.36 -25.45 7.97
CA VAL A 526 -5.78 -26.50 7.03
C VAL A 526 -6.73 -27.46 7.73
N ARG A 527 -7.81 -27.87 7.06
CA ARG A 527 -8.82 -28.78 7.65
C ARG A 527 -8.37 -30.24 7.70
N ALA A 528 -7.40 -30.61 6.88
CA ALA A 528 -6.89 -31.98 6.81
C ALA A 528 -6.10 -32.35 8.09
N PRO A 529 -6.27 -33.58 8.61
CA PRO A 529 -5.42 -34.08 9.68
C PRO A 529 -3.97 -34.08 9.21
N THR A 530 -3.14 -33.35 9.93
CA THR A 530 -1.72 -33.16 9.61
C THR A 530 -0.88 -33.83 10.68
N ASP A 531 0.02 -34.70 10.24
CA ASP A 531 0.95 -35.37 11.13
C ASP A 531 2.13 -34.46 11.51
N ILE A 532 2.86 -34.87 12.53
CA ILE A 532 4.05 -34.14 13.02
C ILE A 532 5.12 -34.04 11.92
N ALA A 533 5.20 -35.04 11.03
CA ALA A 533 6.16 -35.03 9.93
C ALA A 533 5.87 -33.89 8.94
N THR A 534 4.60 -33.69 8.56
CA THR A 534 4.16 -32.57 7.71
C THR A 534 4.48 -31.23 8.35
N MET A 535 4.16 -31.07 9.64
CA MET A 535 4.50 -29.85 10.38
C MET A 535 6.01 -29.56 10.36
N GLY A 536 6.82 -30.61 10.54
CA GLY A 536 8.28 -30.53 10.48
C GLY A 536 8.78 -30.07 9.11
N TRP A 537 8.30 -30.67 8.02
CA TRP A 537 8.71 -30.31 6.66
C TRP A 537 8.28 -28.90 6.26
N VAL A 538 7.03 -28.51 6.51
CA VAL A 538 6.53 -27.16 6.17
C VAL A 538 7.31 -26.09 6.94
N SER A 539 7.62 -26.36 8.21
CA SER A 539 8.45 -25.47 9.03
C SER A 539 9.89 -25.38 8.50
N ALA A 540 10.51 -26.52 8.18
CA ALA A 540 11.87 -26.56 7.65
C ALA A 540 12.00 -25.81 6.32
N VAL A 541 11.07 -26.01 5.38
CA VAL A 541 11.02 -25.30 4.10
C VAL A 541 10.82 -23.81 4.31
N SER A 542 9.92 -23.41 5.20
CA SER A 542 9.65 -21.98 5.48
C SER A 542 10.85 -21.28 6.10
N ILE A 543 11.54 -21.92 7.05
CA ILE A 543 12.76 -21.39 7.68
C ILE A 543 13.88 -21.28 6.64
N ALA A 544 14.10 -22.32 5.83
CA ALA A 544 15.08 -22.30 4.76
C ALA A 544 14.80 -21.19 3.74
N GLY A 545 13.53 -21.00 3.38
CA GLY A 545 13.07 -19.87 2.56
C GLY A 545 13.39 -18.52 3.20
N GLY A 546 13.10 -18.35 4.49
CA GLY A 546 13.41 -17.12 5.24
C GLY A 546 14.92 -16.81 5.27
N PHE A 547 15.75 -17.83 5.46
CA PHE A 547 17.21 -17.71 5.39
C PHE A 547 17.69 -17.33 3.98
N ALA A 548 17.22 -18.04 2.96
CA ALA A 548 17.55 -17.75 1.56
C ALA A 548 17.13 -16.32 1.15
N MET A 549 15.96 -15.86 1.62
CA MET A 549 15.45 -14.53 1.36
C MET A 549 16.28 -13.43 2.03
N SER A 550 16.85 -13.74 3.20
CA SER A 550 17.79 -12.86 3.92
C SER A 550 19.16 -12.79 3.24
N ALA A 551 19.61 -13.91 2.67
CA ALA A 551 20.88 -14.00 1.95
C ALA A 551 20.83 -13.41 0.52
N ALA A 552 19.64 -13.35 -0.09
CA ALA A 552 19.46 -12.86 -1.45
C ALA A 552 19.82 -11.37 -1.61
N GLY A 553 20.67 -11.06 -2.58
CA GLY A 553 21.23 -9.72 -2.83
C GLY A 553 20.38 -8.76 -3.66
N GLY A 554 19.22 -9.20 -4.17
CA GLY A 554 18.38 -8.36 -5.04
C GLY A 554 16.90 -8.73 -5.02
N ALA A 555 16.07 -7.84 -5.59
CA ALA A 555 14.62 -7.98 -5.62
C ALA A 555 14.14 -9.24 -6.35
N LEU A 556 14.69 -9.51 -7.54
CA LEU A 556 14.32 -10.68 -8.35
C LEU A 556 14.68 -12.00 -7.65
N ALA A 557 15.87 -12.08 -7.06
CA ALA A 557 16.30 -13.26 -6.30
C ALA A 557 15.37 -13.53 -5.11
N ARG A 558 14.95 -12.48 -4.37
CA ARG A 558 13.98 -12.63 -3.27
C ARG A 558 12.60 -13.04 -3.76
N ALA A 559 12.13 -12.49 -4.88
CA ALA A 559 10.86 -12.90 -5.48
C ALA A 559 10.89 -14.38 -5.92
N ALA A 560 12.01 -14.82 -6.51
CA ALA A 560 12.21 -16.22 -6.87
C ALA A 560 12.20 -17.13 -5.62
N VAL A 561 12.88 -16.74 -4.53
CA VAL A 561 12.86 -17.47 -3.25
C VAL A 561 11.44 -17.52 -2.66
N GLN A 562 10.69 -16.42 -2.72
CA GLN A 562 9.30 -16.38 -2.25
C GLN A 562 8.44 -17.42 -2.98
N LEU A 563 8.50 -17.44 -4.32
CA LEU A 563 7.71 -18.35 -5.15
C LEU A 563 8.18 -19.81 -5.03
N SER A 564 9.49 -20.06 -5.00
CA SER A 564 10.02 -21.42 -4.86
C SER A 564 9.73 -22.02 -3.49
N THR A 565 9.78 -21.22 -2.42
CA THR A 565 9.41 -21.67 -1.06
C THR A 565 7.92 -21.97 -0.98
N ALA A 566 7.06 -21.12 -1.58
CA ALA A 566 5.63 -21.37 -1.69
C ALA A 566 5.33 -22.71 -2.39
N ALA A 567 5.98 -22.97 -3.53
CA ALA A 567 5.87 -24.24 -4.23
C ALA A 567 6.41 -25.42 -3.39
N GLY A 568 7.53 -25.22 -2.70
CA GLY A 568 8.13 -26.21 -1.80
C GLY A 568 7.22 -26.59 -0.64
N ILE A 569 6.50 -25.63 -0.05
CA ILE A 569 5.50 -25.87 1.01
C ILE A 569 4.37 -26.76 0.48
N VAL A 570 3.83 -26.45 -0.70
CA VAL A 570 2.78 -27.27 -1.33
C VAL A 570 3.30 -28.68 -1.62
N LEU A 571 4.48 -28.81 -2.21
CA LEU A 571 5.08 -30.11 -2.49
C LEU A 571 5.32 -30.93 -1.22
N ALA A 572 5.85 -30.30 -0.16
CA ALA A 572 6.09 -30.97 1.13
C ALA A 572 4.81 -31.61 1.69
N THR A 573 3.67 -30.90 1.64
CA THR A 573 2.38 -31.45 2.10
C THR A 573 1.83 -32.56 1.21
N ARG A 574 2.13 -32.54 -0.10
CA ARG A 574 1.77 -33.63 -1.01
C ARG A 574 2.59 -34.89 -0.74
N PHE A 575 3.89 -34.74 -0.47
CA PHE A 575 4.79 -35.86 -0.19
C PHE A 575 4.48 -36.58 1.12
N THR A 576 3.97 -35.88 2.13
CA THR A 576 3.61 -36.49 3.42
C THR A 576 2.21 -37.09 3.44
N GLY A 577 1.47 -37.04 2.32
CA GLY A 577 0.10 -37.57 2.24
C GLY A 577 -0.95 -36.74 2.96
N ALA A 578 -0.58 -35.59 3.54
CA ALA A 578 -1.47 -34.69 4.26
C ALA A 578 -2.27 -33.76 3.31
N SER A 579 -2.55 -34.21 2.08
CA SER A 579 -3.22 -33.38 1.09
C SER A 579 -4.68 -33.14 1.50
N GLY A 580 -5.00 -31.90 1.82
CA GLY A 580 -6.37 -31.42 1.77
C GLY A 580 -6.96 -31.68 0.38
N GLU A 581 -8.24 -32.07 0.35
CA GLU A 581 -8.95 -32.38 -0.89
C GLU A 581 -9.25 -31.10 -1.71
N GLY A 582 -9.13 -29.92 -1.10
CA GLY A 582 -9.49 -28.63 -1.71
C GLY A 582 -8.34 -27.67 -1.98
N VAL A 583 -8.52 -26.82 -3.00
CA VAL A 583 -7.60 -25.70 -3.33
C VAL A 583 -7.42 -24.73 -2.14
N LEU A 584 -8.43 -24.62 -1.27
CA LEU A 584 -8.44 -23.72 -0.11
C LEU A 584 -7.33 -24.07 0.88
N ASP A 585 -7.12 -25.37 1.11
CA ASP A 585 -6.09 -25.84 2.03
C ASP A 585 -4.69 -25.43 1.55
N TYR A 586 -4.40 -25.53 0.25
CA TYR A 586 -3.11 -25.06 -0.29
C TYR A 586 -2.94 -23.55 -0.18
N VAL A 587 -4.02 -22.77 -0.36
CA VAL A 587 -3.96 -21.32 -0.19
C VAL A 587 -3.71 -20.94 1.26
N LEU A 588 -4.45 -21.54 2.20
CA LEU A 588 -4.27 -21.32 3.63
C LEU A 588 -2.88 -21.74 4.11
N LEU A 589 -2.36 -22.84 3.57
CA LEU A 589 -1.03 -23.36 3.87
C LEU A 589 0.08 -22.37 3.49
N VAL A 590 -0.06 -21.69 2.35
CA VAL A 590 0.99 -20.82 1.80
C VAL A 590 0.79 -19.35 2.19
N ALA A 591 -0.41 -18.96 2.64
CA ALA A 591 -0.76 -17.58 2.94
C ALA A 591 0.15 -16.89 4.00
N PRO A 592 0.48 -17.51 5.15
CA PRO A 592 1.37 -16.89 6.13
C PRO A 592 2.78 -16.60 5.58
N TRP A 593 3.31 -17.53 4.78
CA TRP A 593 4.59 -17.36 4.09
C TRP A 593 4.52 -16.20 3.09
N MET A 594 3.51 -16.19 2.21
CA MET A 594 3.38 -15.15 1.18
C MET A 594 3.21 -13.76 1.78
N THR A 595 2.49 -13.65 2.89
CA THR A 595 2.29 -12.40 3.62
C THR A 595 3.62 -11.89 4.20
N THR A 596 4.37 -12.76 4.88
CA THR A 596 5.64 -12.38 5.52
C THR A 596 6.72 -12.07 4.49
N ALA A 597 6.93 -12.98 3.53
CA ALA A 597 7.92 -12.84 2.47
C ALA A 597 7.60 -11.64 1.56
N GLY A 598 6.34 -11.47 1.16
CA GLY A 598 5.92 -10.34 0.32
C GLY A 598 6.14 -8.99 1.01
N THR A 599 5.80 -8.90 2.30
CA THR A 599 6.06 -7.70 3.11
C THR A 599 7.57 -7.43 3.20
N TYR A 600 8.36 -8.46 3.51
CA TYR A 600 9.81 -8.34 3.58
C TYR A 600 10.41 -7.85 2.25
N LEU A 601 10.00 -8.45 1.12
CA LEU A 601 10.40 -8.06 -0.22
C LEU A 601 10.07 -6.58 -0.52
N MET A 602 8.84 -6.17 -0.22
CA MET A 602 8.36 -4.80 -0.43
C MET A 602 9.23 -3.79 0.31
N PHE A 603 9.42 -3.98 1.63
CA PHE A 603 10.19 -3.04 2.45
C PHE A 603 11.67 -2.99 2.07
N ARG A 604 12.27 -4.13 1.70
CA ARG A 604 13.67 -4.18 1.25
C ARG A 604 13.89 -3.40 -0.06
N ASN A 605 12.83 -3.18 -0.84
CA ASN A 605 12.88 -2.47 -2.13
C ASN A 605 12.39 -1.01 -2.06
N GLN A 606 12.13 -0.49 -0.87
CA GLN A 606 11.64 0.87 -0.64
C GLN A 606 12.69 1.75 0.04
N SER A 607 12.66 3.05 -0.28
CA SER A 607 13.28 4.09 0.54
C SER A 607 12.30 4.58 1.63
N TYR A 608 12.79 5.31 2.63
CA TYR A 608 11.89 5.94 3.61
C TYR A 608 10.92 6.92 2.96
N ARG A 609 11.42 7.62 1.93
CA ARG A 609 10.62 8.51 1.10
C ARG A 609 9.48 7.75 0.43
N ASP A 610 9.76 6.66 -0.28
CA ASP A 610 8.74 5.85 -0.97
C ASP A 610 7.63 5.42 -0.01
N LEU A 611 8.00 4.97 1.20
CA LEU A 611 7.07 4.54 2.23
C LEU A 611 6.12 5.68 2.67
N LYS A 612 6.63 6.90 2.85
CA LYS A 612 5.83 8.05 3.31
C LYS A 612 4.95 8.63 2.21
N TYR A 613 5.44 8.70 0.98
CA TYR A 613 4.67 9.25 -0.13
C TYR A 613 3.57 8.30 -0.63
N ALA A 614 3.81 6.98 -0.60
CA ALA A 614 2.78 6.01 -1.00
C ALA A 614 1.47 6.16 -0.21
N ALA A 615 1.55 6.38 1.11
CA ALA A 615 0.37 6.60 1.94
C ALA A 615 -0.31 7.95 1.63
N ALA A 616 0.47 9.02 1.45
CA ALA A 616 -0.07 10.34 1.12
C ALA A 616 -0.77 10.35 -0.25
N ASP A 617 -0.19 9.69 -1.25
CA ASP A 617 -0.75 9.60 -2.60
C ASP A 617 -2.06 8.80 -2.61
N LEU A 618 -2.14 7.70 -1.86
CA LEU A 618 -3.38 6.93 -1.70
C LEU A 618 -4.48 7.76 -1.02
N LEU A 619 -4.17 8.43 0.09
CA LEU A 619 -5.13 9.27 0.82
C LEU A 619 -5.62 10.45 -0.03
N ASN A 620 -4.72 11.05 -0.83
CA ASN A 620 -5.10 12.09 -1.78
C ASN A 620 -6.03 11.52 -2.87
N GLY A 621 -5.78 10.31 -3.35
CA GLY A 621 -6.67 9.60 -4.27
C GLY A 621 -8.07 9.40 -3.69
N LEU A 622 -8.16 8.86 -2.47
CA LEU A 622 -9.43 8.66 -1.76
C LEU A 622 -10.16 9.99 -1.51
N ARG A 623 -9.45 11.04 -1.08
CA ARG A 623 -10.04 12.37 -0.89
C ARG A 623 -10.62 12.93 -2.19
N LEU A 624 -9.90 12.78 -3.30
CA LEU A 624 -10.36 13.24 -4.61
C LEU A 624 -11.59 12.44 -5.06
N LEU A 625 -11.63 11.13 -4.81
CA LEU A 625 -12.80 10.29 -5.03
C LEU A 625 -14.00 10.83 -4.23
N THR A 626 -13.86 11.04 -2.92
CA THR A 626 -14.94 11.55 -2.07
C THR A 626 -15.43 12.91 -2.54
N ILE A 627 -14.53 13.83 -2.89
CA ILE A 627 -14.89 15.14 -3.46
C ILE A 627 -15.66 14.98 -4.77
N ARG A 628 -15.24 14.06 -5.64
CA ARG A 628 -15.98 13.79 -6.90
C ARG A 628 -17.36 13.22 -6.62
N VAL A 629 -17.50 12.28 -5.70
CA VAL A 629 -18.81 11.72 -5.30
C VAL A 629 -19.71 12.81 -4.75
N ILE A 630 -19.23 13.61 -3.80
CA ILE A 630 -19.99 14.73 -3.22
C ILE A 630 -20.37 15.72 -4.32
N LYS A 631 -19.45 16.08 -5.22
CA LYS A 631 -19.72 16.99 -6.34
C LYS A 631 -20.77 16.42 -7.30
N SER A 632 -20.73 15.13 -7.58
CA SER A 632 -21.72 14.46 -8.44
C SER A 632 -23.11 14.44 -7.80
N VAL A 633 -23.19 14.24 -6.48
CA VAL A 633 -24.46 14.23 -5.73
C VAL A 633 -25.03 15.64 -5.56
N THR A 634 -24.18 16.62 -5.23
CA THR A 634 -24.61 18.02 -4.99
C THR A 634 -24.90 18.80 -6.26
N GLY A 635 -24.33 18.38 -7.39
CA GLY A 635 -24.46 19.05 -8.68
C GLY A 635 -23.46 20.20 -8.87
N PRO A 636 -23.18 20.60 -10.12
CA PRO A 636 -22.11 21.56 -10.44
C PRO A 636 -22.34 22.97 -9.90
N ASP A 637 -23.60 23.38 -9.78
CA ASP A 637 -23.98 24.74 -9.39
C ASP A 637 -23.92 24.90 -7.87
N THR A 638 -24.50 23.95 -7.14
CA THR A 638 -24.41 23.85 -5.68
C THR A 638 -22.97 23.70 -5.21
N TRP A 639 -22.16 22.86 -5.90
CA TRP A 639 -20.74 22.72 -5.57
C TRP A 639 -19.93 24.01 -5.78
N ARG A 640 -20.31 24.83 -6.78
CA ARG A 640 -19.69 26.15 -7.00
C ARG A 640 -20.08 27.17 -5.94
N ALA A 641 -21.26 27.05 -5.34
CA ALA A 641 -21.71 27.95 -4.27
C ALA A 641 -21.08 27.63 -2.90
N ILE A 642 -20.66 26.39 -2.66
CA ILE A 642 -20.11 25.93 -1.36
C ILE A 642 -18.57 25.96 -1.31
N ARG A 643 -17.91 26.15 -2.47
CA ARG A 643 -16.44 26.27 -2.57
C ARG A 643 -16.02 27.73 -2.58
#